data_AF-A0A502TM85-F1
#
_entry.id   AF-A0A502TM85-F1
#
_cell.length_a   1.000
_cell.length_b   1.000
_cell.length_c   1.000
_cell.angle_alpha   90.00
_cell.angle_beta   90.00
_cell.angle_gamma   90.00
#
_symmetry.space_group_name_H-M   'P 1'
#
loop_
_entity.id
_entity.type
_entity.pdbx_description
1 polymer ?
#
loop_
_entity_poly.entity_id
_entity_poly.type
_entity_poly.pdbx_seq_one_letter_code
_entity_poly.pdbx_strand_id
1 'polypeptide(L)'
;MNQHVEISIGTPLIDHYGNRGFIAEIKAPETKSFVIGAGMAQVRNEFVCVFDRLTAPISELADGIAAPFIERARRANLPTVPAAEIPARMQAARLAQRDAFDKAAADRDSAKQARQAFEADAAGKIPAWAKAVIVAELIKDESDSMTDYFGGKTVRTVILGFSSHSRDLFPEMRKAAANLPETAHLVDAPESAENRQKWSMGAGYFLKVGGRYSSGWQVRKQRFWDSSEPVRQLPTADWALAAPVPPAAVQTVAAAGMTIEEHTHTKKGFQMFICIMPERVDRETFDALRDKAEELGGWYSKPWGRTPGGFAFKVRDKAESFAGSTVQPVAESAVDEIKQAAPRADMADKLRRLADDMQGEIDGKMRDRLTNTPKRQREADSARLDGYRLQRTQAALRALAGQHEAGTIAPELARVTSKKAAFELVGTVIDRSRAGYYDAGIDTGKPSLDTPAARAIWALLDKPSDESRKAEELRRKVQALQFANIPGFFPTPGAVIERMIYLADMPAGAFDMLEPEGGSAAILDMVRERFPAARLTTYERHNSLREILALKGYTVAGADFMEAERGPRFDRVLMNPPFENGQDIEHVRHAHSMLRPGGKLIAVMSPGPFFRQDNKAASFRDWFDRMSGEKLDLQAGSFKESGTATATVLVTLDAGV
;
A
#
# COMPACT_ATOMS: atom_id res chain seq x y z
N MET A 1 38.59 35.36 -6.86
CA MET A 1 38.49 35.56 -8.33
C MET A 1 37.81 34.34 -8.93
N ASN A 2 36.50 34.39 -9.14
CA ASN A 2 35.80 33.38 -9.93
C ASN A 2 36.17 33.60 -11.39
N GLN A 3 37.11 32.82 -11.92
CA GLN A 3 37.30 32.72 -13.36
C GLN A 3 36.02 32.11 -13.92
N HIS A 4 35.21 32.91 -14.60
CA HIS A 4 34.19 32.39 -15.51
C HIS A 4 34.94 31.62 -16.60
N VAL A 5 34.92 30.29 -16.52
CA VAL A 5 35.49 29.44 -17.55
C VAL A 5 34.53 29.47 -18.74
N GLU A 6 35.06 29.85 -19.89
CA GLU A 6 34.34 29.86 -21.16
C GLU A 6 34.10 28.39 -21.59
N ILE A 7 32.83 27.97 -21.56
CA ILE A 7 32.45 26.62 -21.99
C ILE A 7 32.59 26.57 -23.51
N SER A 8 33.49 25.71 -24.01
CA SER A 8 33.77 25.55 -25.43
C SER A 8 33.82 24.07 -25.83
N ILE A 9 33.82 23.83 -27.14
CA ILE A 9 34.02 22.48 -27.70
C ILE A 9 35.37 21.93 -27.20
N GLY A 10 35.36 20.71 -26.68
CA GLY A 10 36.51 20.06 -26.02
C GLY A 10 36.54 20.21 -24.50
N THR A 11 35.60 20.93 -23.90
CA THR A 11 35.48 21.05 -22.43
C THR A 11 35.25 19.67 -21.81
N PRO A 12 36.05 19.24 -20.80
CA PRO A 12 35.93 17.94 -20.18
C PRO A 12 34.75 17.85 -19.20
N LEU A 13 34.24 16.64 -19.02
CA LEU A 13 33.07 16.30 -18.20
C LEU A 13 33.35 15.06 -17.34
N ILE A 14 32.81 15.04 -16.12
CA ILE A 14 32.72 13.82 -15.29
C ILE A 14 31.29 13.69 -14.79
N ASP A 15 30.61 12.59 -15.15
CA ASP A 15 29.23 12.36 -14.72
C ASP A 15 29.11 11.98 -13.23
N HIS A 16 27.88 11.65 -12.79
CA HIS A 16 27.62 11.25 -11.41
C HIS A 16 28.33 9.95 -10.99
N TYR A 17 28.64 9.09 -11.95
CA TYR A 17 29.22 7.75 -11.76
C TYR A 17 30.74 7.73 -11.99
N GLY A 18 31.35 8.88 -12.29
CA GLY A 18 32.79 9.00 -12.51
C GLY A 18 33.23 8.75 -13.96
N ASN A 19 32.29 8.62 -14.91
CA ASN A 19 32.62 8.46 -16.31
C ASN A 19 33.13 9.77 -16.88
N ARG A 20 34.28 9.71 -17.56
CA ARG A 20 34.93 10.86 -18.20
C ARG A 20 34.42 11.04 -19.61
N GLY A 21 34.30 12.30 -20.03
CA GLY A 21 33.89 12.68 -21.37
C GLY A 21 34.25 14.12 -21.71
N PHE A 22 33.74 14.60 -22.84
CA PHE A 22 33.94 15.98 -23.30
C PHE A 22 32.74 16.49 -24.12
N ILE A 23 32.61 17.81 -24.22
CA ILE A 23 31.63 18.47 -25.10
C ILE A 23 32.14 18.41 -26.54
N ALA A 24 31.43 17.70 -27.42
CA ALA A 24 31.79 17.55 -28.82
C ALA A 24 31.08 18.58 -29.72
N GLU A 25 29.84 18.97 -29.39
CA GLU A 25 29.09 20.00 -30.12
C GLU A 25 28.28 20.86 -29.13
N ILE A 26 28.09 22.14 -29.46
CA ILE A 26 27.24 23.07 -28.72
C ILE A 26 26.13 23.54 -29.68
N LYS A 27 24.88 23.28 -29.30
CA LYS A 27 23.68 23.63 -30.07
C LYS A 27 22.86 24.66 -29.31
N ALA A 28 22.18 25.53 -30.06
CA ALA A 28 21.10 26.32 -29.49
C ALA A 28 19.86 25.42 -29.32
N PRO A 29 19.09 25.55 -28.23
CA PRO A 29 17.90 24.72 -28.01
C PRO A 29 16.85 25.01 -29.09
N GLU A 30 16.28 23.94 -29.68
CA GLU A 30 15.27 24.06 -30.74
C GLU A 30 13.93 24.61 -30.24
N THR A 31 13.66 24.45 -28.95
CA THR A 31 12.43 24.92 -28.30
C THR A 31 12.74 25.58 -26.95
N LYS A 32 11.83 26.43 -26.46
CA LYS A 32 11.95 27.00 -25.10
C LYS A 32 11.69 25.90 -24.08
N SER A 33 12.78 25.31 -23.56
CA SER A 33 12.76 24.25 -22.57
C SER A 33 13.39 24.71 -21.24
N PHE A 34 13.02 24.05 -20.14
CA PHE A 34 13.46 24.37 -18.78
C PHE A 34 13.96 23.11 -18.08
N VAL A 35 15.00 23.22 -17.26
CA VAL A 35 15.55 22.08 -16.51
C VAL A 35 14.78 21.88 -15.20
N ILE A 36 14.09 20.75 -15.08
CA ILE A 36 13.39 20.34 -13.85
C ILE A 36 14.43 19.99 -12.78
N GLY A 37 14.29 20.56 -11.58
CA GLY A 37 15.20 20.31 -10.45
C GLY A 37 16.39 21.28 -10.33
N ALA A 38 16.60 22.18 -11.30
CA ALA A 38 17.60 23.26 -11.26
C ALA A 38 16.94 24.65 -11.25
N GLY A 39 15.91 24.83 -10.41
CA GLY A 39 15.20 26.10 -10.27
C GLY A 39 14.36 26.51 -11.48
N MET A 40 13.96 25.56 -12.35
CA MET A 40 13.28 25.85 -13.62
C MET A 40 14.05 26.86 -14.48
N ALA A 41 15.39 26.76 -14.47
CA ALA A 41 16.22 27.60 -15.33
C ALA A 41 15.97 27.26 -16.80
N GLN A 42 15.84 28.30 -17.63
CA GLN A 42 15.71 28.15 -19.07
C GLN A 42 17.00 27.58 -19.65
N VAL A 43 16.87 26.54 -20.48
CA VAL A 43 17.99 25.97 -21.23
C VAL A 43 18.49 27.02 -22.22
N ARG A 44 19.78 27.35 -22.17
CA ARG A 44 20.40 28.31 -23.11
C ARG A 44 21.23 27.60 -24.16
N ASN A 45 21.85 26.48 -23.80
CA ASN A 45 22.61 25.63 -24.71
C ASN A 45 22.30 24.16 -24.47
N GLU A 46 22.35 23.39 -25.55
CA GLU A 46 22.36 21.93 -25.53
C GLU A 46 23.75 21.44 -25.96
N PHE A 47 24.32 20.52 -25.19
CA PHE A 47 25.66 19.99 -25.42
C PHE A 47 25.59 18.55 -25.86
N VAL A 48 26.16 18.25 -27.03
CA VAL A 48 26.40 16.86 -27.42
C VAL A 48 27.71 16.43 -26.78
N CYS A 49 27.62 15.49 -25.85
CA CYS A 49 28.73 15.04 -25.02
C CYS A 49 29.14 13.62 -25.44
N VAL A 50 30.44 13.36 -25.47
CA VAL A 50 31.01 12.03 -25.73
C VAL A 50 31.70 11.53 -24.47
N PHE A 51 31.32 10.34 -23.98
CA PHE A 51 31.89 9.68 -22.81
C PHE A 51 32.72 8.46 -23.19
N ASP A 52 33.88 8.30 -22.55
CA ASP A 52 34.89 7.31 -22.95
C ASP A 52 34.54 5.86 -22.56
N ARG A 53 33.62 5.65 -21.61
CA ARG A 53 33.36 4.32 -20.99
C ARG A 53 31.88 3.93 -20.91
N LEU A 54 31.04 4.48 -21.78
CA LEU A 54 29.62 4.13 -21.82
C LEU A 54 29.29 3.24 -23.03
N THR A 55 28.36 2.31 -22.82
CA THR A 55 27.76 1.48 -23.88
C THR A 55 26.97 2.32 -24.89
N ALA A 56 26.43 3.46 -24.44
CA ALA A 56 25.90 4.53 -25.27
C ALA A 56 26.80 5.78 -25.05
N PRO A 57 27.86 5.96 -25.85
CA PRO A 57 28.89 6.96 -25.59
C PRO A 57 28.47 8.39 -25.87
N ILE A 58 27.36 8.63 -26.59
CA ILE A 58 26.88 9.97 -26.95
C ILE A 58 25.64 10.31 -26.10
N SER A 59 25.62 11.50 -25.53
CA SER A 59 24.48 12.03 -24.77
C SER A 59 24.26 13.50 -25.07
N GLU A 60 23.01 13.91 -25.22
CA GLU A 60 22.63 15.33 -25.34
C GLU A 60 22.21 15.85 -23.95
N LEU A 61 22.91 16.86 -23.46
CA LEU A 61 22.72 17.40 -22.12
C LEU A 61 22.43 18.90 -22.20
N ALA A 62 21.39 19.35 -21.50
CA ALA A 62 21.15 20.77 -21.28
C ALA A 62 22.27 21.39 -20.42
N ASP A 63 22.56 22.67 -20.62
CA ASP A 63 23.56 23.43 -19.87
C ASP A 63 23.46 23.29 -18.34
N GLY A 64 22.24 23.34 -17.79
CA GLY A 64 22.00 23.14 -16.35
C GLY A 64 22.34 21.74 -15.84
N ILE A 65 22.26 20.72 -16.70
CA ILE A 65 22.60 19.32 -16.36
C ILE A 65 24.10 19.07 -16.50
N ALA A 66 24.74 19.66 -17.52
CA ALA A 66 26.17 19.51 -17.76
C ALA A 66 27.03 20.35 -16.79
N ALA A 67 26.53 21.48 -16.28
CA ALA A 67 27.24 22.36 -15.35
C ALA A 67 27.91 21.64 -14.17
N PRO A 68 27.22 20.77 -13.39
CA PRO A 68 27.87 20.01 -12.32
C PRO A 68 28.92 19.01 -12.83
N PHE A 69 28.83 18.53 -14.08
CA PHE A 69 29.79 17.59 -14.65
C PHE A 69 31.08 18.28 -15.08
N ILE A 70 30.94 19.48 -15.67
CA ILE A 70 32.06 20.37 -16.00
C ILE A 70 32.80 20.74 -14.72
N GLU A 71 32.06 21.12 -13.66
CA GLU A 71 32.65 21.50 -12.38
C GLU A 71 33.40 20.33 -11.70
N ARG A 72 32.89 19.11 -11.81
CA ARG A 72 33.62 17.90 -11.34
C ARG A 72 34.90 17.66 -12.13
N ALA A 73 34.83 17.74 -13.46
CA ALA A 73 36.02 17.61 -14.33
C ALA A 73 37.08 18.66 -14.02
N ARG A 74 36.65 19.89 -13.75
CA ARG A 74 37.51 21.00 -13.33
C ARG A 74 38.19 20.70 -11.99
N ARG A 75 37.45 20.24 -10.98
CA ARG A 75 38.02 19.85 -9.67
C ARG A 75 39.00 18.69 -9.79
N ALA A 76 38.79 17.80 -10.76
CA ALA A 76 39.70 16.70 -11.08
C ALA A 76 40.87 17.11 -12.00
N ASN A 77 40.96 18.39 -12.38
CA ASN A 77 42.01 18.96 -13.25
C ASN A 77 42.19 18.21 -14.59
N LEU A 78 41.07 17.81 -15.21
CA LEU A 78 41.12 17.15 -16.51
C LEU A 78 41.51 18.13 -17.63
N PRO A 79 42.39 17.73 -18.57
CA PRO A 79 42.75 18.57 -19.70
C PRO A 79 41.58 18.71 -20.68
N THR A 80 41.54 19.83 -21.39
CA THR A 80 40.64 20.01 -22.53
C THR A 80 41.06 19.11 -23.69
N VAL A 81 40.06 18.59 -24.41
CA VAL A 81 40.31 17.76 -25.59
C VAL A 81 40.61 18.67 -26.79
N PRO A 82 41.72 18.49 -27.52
CA PRO A 82 42.04 19.31 -28.68
C PRO A 82 40.98 19.22 -29.77
N ALA A 83 40.63 20.36 -30.37
CA ALA A 83 39.60 20.43 -31.41
C ALA A 83 39.84 19.49 -32.61
N ALA A 84 41.11 19.22 -32.94
CA ALA A 84 41.51 18.30 -34.00
C ALA A 84 41.15 16.82 -33.71
N GLU A 85 41.04 16.41 -32.45
CA GLU A 85 40.72 15.02 -32.06
C GLU A 85 39.22 14.74 -31.99
N ILE A 86 38.40 15.79 -31.86
CA ILE A 86 36.96 15.69 -31.61
C ILE A 86 36.20 14.98 -32.75
N PRO A 87 36.43 15.29 -34.03
CA PRO A 87 35.75 14.60 -35.13
C PRO A 87 36.01 13.08 -35.13
N ALA A 88 37.26 12.67 -34.89
CA ALA A 88 37.64 11.25 -34.85
C ALA A 88 37.00 10.52 -33.66
N ARG A 89 37.01 11.14 -32.47
CA ARG A 89 36.36 10.58 -31.27
C ARG A 89 34.83 10.53 -31.41
N MET A 90 34.22 11.54 -32.02
CA MET A 90 32.78 11.57 -32.32
C MET A 90 32.41 10.47 -33.32
N GLN A 91 33.21 10.25 -34.37
CA GLN A 91 32.99 9.17 -35.33
C GLN A 91 33.11 7.79 -34.67
N ALA A 92 34.13 7.58 -33.83
CA ALA A 92 34.28 6.34 -33.06
C ALA A 92 33.09 6.10 -32.12
N ALA A 93 32.60 7.14 -31.44
CA ALA A 93 31.42 7.06 -30.58
C ALA A 93 30.14 6.72 -31.36
N ARG A 94 29.94 7.31 -32.55
CA ARG A 94 28.79 6.99 -33.43
C ARG A 94 28.82 5.55 -33.92
N LEU A 95 30.00 5.04 -34.28
CA LEU A 95 30.19 3.63 -34.66
C LEU A 95 29.88 2.70 -33.48
N ALA A 96 30.45 2.96 -32.30
CA ALA A 96 30.19 2.16 -31.11
C ALA A 96 28.70 2.18 -30.69
N GLN A 97 28.03 3.32 -30.80
CA GLN A 97 26.59 3.44 -30.53
C GLN A 97 25.74 2.67 -31.56
N ARG A 98 26.12 2.70 -32.83
CA ARG A 98 25.48 1.91 -33.89
C ARG A 98 25.67 0.42 -33.66
N ASP A 99 26.89 -0.04 -33.39
CA ASP A 99 27.18 -1.46 -33.11
C ASP A 99 26.41 -1.94 -31.88
N ALA A 100 26.29 -1.11 -30.83
CA ALA A 100 25.48 -1.41 -29.66
C ALA A 100 23.99 -1.49 -29.97
N PHE A 101 23.47 -0.60 -30.82
CA PHE A 101 22.07 -0.63 -31.28
C PHE A 101 21.78 -1.85 -32.16
N ASP A 102 22.65 -2.15 -33.12
CA ASP A 102 22.55 -3.30 -34.02
C ASP A 102 22.61 -4.61 -33.23
N LYS A 103 23.52 -4.70 -32.24
CA LYS A 103 23.57 -5.82 -31.29
C LYS A 103 22.29 -5.94 -30.46
N ALA A 104 21.79 -4.84 -29.89
CA ALA A 104 20.57 -4.85 -29.10
C ALA A 104 19.32 -5.20 -29.94
N ALA A 105 19.29 -4.80 -31.22
CA ALA A 105 18.26 -5.18 -32.17
C ALA A 105 18.34 -6.68 -32.49
N ALA A 106 19.53 -7.20 -32.78
CA ALA A 106 19.76 -8.63 -33.01
C ALA A 106 19.39 -9.48 -31.78
N ASP A 107 19.76 -9.06 -30.57
CA ASP A 107 19.39 -9.71 -29.31
C ASP A 107 17.88 -9.71 -29.10
N ARG A 108 17.19 -8.60 -29.43
CA ARG A 108 15.72 -8.48 -29.36
C ARG A 108 15.04 -9.40 -30.36
N ASP A 109 15.53 -9.45 -31.59
CA ASP A 109 14.99 -10.32 -32.64
C ASP A 109 15.19 -11.80 -32.30
N SER A 110 16.38 -12.16 -31.79
CA SER A 110 16.66 -13.50 -31.28
C SER A 110 15.74 -13.88 -30.11
N ALA A 111 15.56 -12.98 -29.13
CA ALA A 111 14.66 -13.21 -28.01
C ALA A 111 13.20 -13.35 -28.44
N LYS A 112 12.77 -12.58 -29.45
CA LYS A 112 11.43 -12.69 -30.05
C LYS A 112 11.25 -14.03 -30.77
N GLN A 113 12.23 -14.48 -31.53
CA GLN A 113 12.20 -15.80 -32.20
C GLN A 113 12.16 -16.94 -31.17
N ALA A 114 13.03 -16.89 -30.14
CA ALA A 114 13.03 -17.87 -29.06
C ALA A 114 11.70 -17.90 -28.30
N ARG A 115 11.08 -16.73 -28.08
CA ARG A 115 9.76 -16.63 -27.47
C ARG A 115 8.68 -17.27 -28.33
N GLN A 116 8.64 -16.97 -29.63
CA GLN A 116 7.67 -17.54 -30.55
C GLN A 116 7.80 -19.07 -30.65
N ALA A 117 9.03 -19.59 -30.72
CA ALA A 117 9.29 -21.02 -30.73
C ALA A 117 8.81 -21.69 -29.43
N PHE A 118 9.07 -21.07 -28.26
CA PHE A 118 8.58 -21.56 -26.98
C PHE A 118 7.06 -21.56 -26.88
N GLU A 119 6.39 -20.49 -27.32
CA GLU A 119 4.92 -20.42 -27.27
C GLU A 119 4.26 -21.51 -28.13
N ALA A 120 4.83 -21.80 -29.31
CA ALA A 120 4.39 -22.89 -30.17
C ALA A 120 4.55 -24.26 -29.49
N ASP A 121 5.69 -24.49 -28.82
CA ASP A 121 5.98 -25.75 -28.11
C ASP A 121 5.16 -25.92 -26.80
N ALA A 122 4.86 -24.81 -26.11
CA ALA A 122 4.13 -24.82 -24.86
C ALA A 122 2.62 -25.13 -25.03
N ALA A 123 2.02 -24.76 -26.16
CA ALA A 123 0.58 -24.86 -26.40
C ALA A 123 -0.01 -26.27 -26.18
N GLY A 124 0.77 -27.33 -26.42
CA GLY A 124 0.35 -28.73 -26.22
C GLY A 124 0.79 -29.36 -24.89
N LYS A 125 1.62 -28.68 -24.09
CA LYS A 125 2.25 -29.24 -22.88
C LYS A 125 1.56 -28.85 -21.58
N ILE A 126 0.69 -27.84 -21.60
CA ILE A 126 0.02 -27.32 -20.40
C ILE A 126 -1.30 -28.08 -20.17
N PRO A 127 -1.45 -28.81 -19.05
CA PRO A 127 -2.71 -29.49 -18.74
C PRO A 127 -3.83 -28.49 -18.43
N ALA A 128 -5.06 -28.77 -18.89
CA ALA A 128 -6.22 -27.91 -18.65
C ALA A 128 -6.57 -27.70 -17.17
N TRP A 129 -6.14 -28.61 -16.29
CA TRP A 129 -6.34 -28.50 -14.83
C TRP A 129 -5.30 -27.61 -14.14
N ALA A 130 -4.23 -27.20 -14.82
CA ALA A 130 -3.12 -26.48 -14.22
C ALA A 130 -3.54 -25.07 -13.78
N LYS A 131 -3.34 -24.75 -12.50
CA LYS A 131 -3.53 -23.41 -11.92
C LYS A 131 -2.22 -22.68 -11.66
N ALA A 132 -1.10 -23.40 -11.74
CA ALA A 132 0.25 -22.87 -11.56
C ALA A 132 1.28 -23.75 -12.26
N VAL A 133 2.45 -23.17 -12.54
CA VAL A 133 3.65 -23.85 -13.02
C VAL A 133 4.71 -23.88 -11.91
N ILE A 134 5.54 -24.92 -11.89
CA ILE A 134 6.71 -25.03 -11.02
C ILE A 134 7.94 -24.91 -11.91
N VAL A 135 8.79 -23.93 -11.60
CA VAL A 135 9.98 -23.57 -12.38
C VAL A 135 11.23 -23.66 -11.53
N ALA A 136 12.32 -24.12 -12.13
CA ALA A 136 13.68 -24.04 -11.62
C ALA A 136 14.43 -22.91 -12.31
N GLU A 137 15.08 -22.06 -11.53
CA GLU A 137 15.89 -20.94 -11.98
C GLU A 137 17.31 -21.12 -11.46
N LEU A 138 18.30 -21.13 -12.36
CA LEU A 138 19.70 -21.13 -11.97
C LEU A 138 20.12 -19.68 -11.72
N ILE A 139 20.38 -19.35 -10.45
CA ILE A 139 20.82 -18.02 -10.03
C ILE A 139 22.35 -17.99 -10.01
N LYS A 140 22.94 -16.94 -10.56
CA LYS A 140 24.35 -16.58 -10.41
C LYS A 140 24.44 -15.33 -9.52
N ASP A 141 25.24 -15.42 -8.46
CA ASP A 141 25.50 -14.30 -7.54
C ASP A 141 26.27 -13.19 -8.26
N GLU A 142 25.79 -11.96 -8.14
CA GLU A 142 26.42 -10.73 -8.64
C GLU A 142 26.58 -9.70 -7.51
N SER A 143 26.55 -10.16 -6.25
CA SER A 143 26.81 -9.31 -5.09
C SER A 143 28.25 -8.86 -5.08
N ASP A 144 28.46 -7.60 -4.72
CA ASP A 144 29.79 -7.00 -4.60
C ASP A 144 30.07 -6.82 -3.11
N SER A 145 31.12 -7.46 -2.59
CA SER A 145 31.46 -7.38 -1.17
C SER A 145 32.08 -6.04 -0.75
N MET A 146 32.49 -5.21 -1.72
CA MET A 146 33.09 -3.90 -1.48
C MET A 146 32.07 -2.76 -1.54
N THR A 147 30.84 -3.05 -1.96
CA THR A 147 29.70 -2.12 -1.96
C THR A 147 28.51 -2.76 -1.24
N ASP A 148 27.53 -1.99 -0.74
CA ASP A 148 26.31 -2.58 -0.12
C ASP A 148 25.34 -3.19 -1.17
N TYR A 149 25.87 -3.61 -2.33
CA TYR A 149 25.11 -4.14 -3.45
C TYR A 149 24.97 -5.66 -3.35
N PHE A 150 23.74 -6.12 -3.12
CA PHE A 150 23.38 -7.54 -3.13
C PHE A 150 22.43 -7.84 -4.31
N GLY A 151 22.84 -8.74 -5.19
CA GLY A 151 22.15 -9.01 -6.45
C GLY A 151 22.43 -10.40 -7.00
N GLY A 152 21.54 -10.90 -7.85
CA GLY A 152 21.73 -12.18 -8.52
C GLY A 152 20.98 -12.21 -9.85
N LYS A 153 21.55 -12.91 -10.83
CA LYS A 153 21.02 -13.00 -12.19
C LYS A 153 20.56 -14.41 -12.50
N THR A 154 19.35 -14.55 -13.02
CA THR A 154 18.86 -15.83 -13.56
C THR A 154 19.54 -16.09 -14.89
N VAL A 155 20.33 -17.16 -14.96
CA VAL A 155 21.07 -17.55 -16.18
C VAL A 155 20.40 -18.68 -16.96
N ARG A 156 19.50 -19.44 -16.32
CA ARG A 156 18.72 -20.51 -16.95
C ARG A 156 17.39 -20.72 -16.23
N THR A 157 16.34 -21.03 -16.98
CA THR A 157 15.01 -21.35 -16.46
C THR A 157 14.52 -22.66 -17.05
N VAL A 158 14.00 -23.56 -16.22
CA VAL A 158 13.48 -24.87 -16.61
C VAL A 158 12.10 -25.09 -15.98
N ILE A 159 11.11 -25.52 -16.76
CA ILE A 159 9.79 -25.90 -16.25
C ILE A 159 9.84 -27.34 -15.77
N LEU A 160 9.53 -27.54 -14.49
CA LEU A 160 9.60 -28.83 -13.81
C LEU A 160 8.25 -29.54 -13.70
N GLY A 161 7.14 -28.80 -13.76
CA GLY A 161 5.80 -29.39 -13.64
C GLY A 161 4.67 -28.38 -13.48
N PHE A 162 3.46 -28.90 -13.31
CA PHE A 162 2.24 -28.11 -13.14
C PHE A 162 1.53 -28.46 -11.83
N SER A 163 0.78 -27.50 -11.28
CA SER A 163 0.08 -27.62 -10.01
C SER A 163 -1.40 -27.30 -10.17
N SER A 164 -2.27 -28.12 -9.58
CA SER A 164 -3.71 -27.87 -9.49
C SER A 164 -4.08 -26.90 -8.36
N HIS A 165 -3.09 -26.51 -7.55
CA HIS A 165 -3.22 -25.54 -6.46
C HIS A 165 -2.61 -24.19 -6.83
N SER A 166 -3.24 -23.11 -6.35
CA SER A 166 -2.69 -21.74 -6.43
C SER A 166 -1.80 -21.37 -5.23
N ARG A 167 -1.67 -22.27 -4.24
CA ARG A 167 -0.86 -22.07 -3.03
C ARG A 167 0.59 -22.50 -3.26
N ASP A 168 1.52 -21.78 -2.63
CA ASP A 168 2.95 -22.09 -2.63
C ASP A 168 3.21 -23.27 -1.67
N LEU A 169 3.26 -24.50 -2.20
CA LEU A 169 3.44 -25.73 -1.43
C LEU A 169 4.84 -26.30 -1.67
N PHE A 170 5.70 -26.29 -0.62
CA PHE A 170 7.04 -26.88 -0.69
C PHE A 170 7.07 -28.37 -1.03
N PRO A 171 6.12 -29.22 -0.58
CA PRO A 171 6.09 -30.62 -1.01
C PRO A 171 5.97 -30.80 -2.52
N GLU A 172 5.20 -29.93 -3.20
CA GLU A 172 5.09 -29.97 -4.67
C GLU A 172 6.37 -29.46 -5.35
N MET A 173 7.04 -28.46 -4.76
CA MET A 173 8.33 -27.96 -5.26
C MET A 173 9.43 -29.02 -5.11
N ARG A 174 9.50 -29.71 -3.97
CA ARG A 174 10.43 -30.83 -3.73
C ARG A 174 10.18 -31.97 -4.70
N LYS A 175 8.92 -32.38 -4.87
CA LYS A 175 8.56 -33.43 -5.84
C LYS A 175 8.96 -33.06 -7.26
N ALA A 176 8.72 -31.82 -7.68
CA ALA A 176 9.09 -31.35 -9.02
C ALA A 176 10.61 -31.24 -9.22
N ALA A 177 11.37 -30.91 -8.17
CA ALA A 177 12.83 -30.82 -8.21
C ALA A 177 13.52 -32.14 -8.61
N ALA A 178 12.86 -33.29 -8.42
CA ALA A 178 13.36 -34.58 -8.86
C ALA A 178 13.39 -34.73 -10.39
N ASN A 179 12.64 -33.91 -11.14
CA ASN A 179 12.51 -34.06 -12.59
C ASN A 179 13.72 -33.53 -13.36
N LEU A 180 14.59 -32.74 -12.72
CA LEU A 180 15.82 -32.21 -13.30
C LEU A 180 17.00 -32.66 -12.41
N PRO A 181 17.99 -33.41 -12.95
CA PRO A 181 19.12 -33.91 -12.17
C PRO A 181 19.86 -32.83 -11.38
N GLU A 182 20.01 -31.63 -11.96
CA GLU A 182 20.71 -30.52 -11.29
C GLU A 182 19.95 -29.97 -10.07
N THR A 183 18.64 -30.21 -9.94
CA THR A 183 17.83 -29.81 -8.78
C THR A 183 17.52 -30.96 -7.82
N ALA A 184 17.94 -32.19 -8.13
CA ALA A 184 17.60 -33.38 -7.34
C ALA A 184 18.01 -33.27 -5.85
N HIS A 185 19.13 -32.59 -5.56
CA HIS A 185 19.60 -32.34 -4.20
C HIS A 185 18.61 -31.51 -3.34
N LEU A 186 17.66 -30.80 -3.95
CA LEU A 186 16.63 -30.02 -3.24
C LEU A 186 15.47 -30.88 -2.74
N VAL A 187 15.31 -32.12 -3.22
CA VAL A 187 14.24 -33.04 -2.81
C VAL A 187 14.36 -33.29 -1.30
N ASP A 188 15.54 -33.72 -0.87
CA ASP A 188 15.85 -34.12 0.51
C ASP A 188 16.60 -33.03 1.31
N ALA A 189 16.70 -31.82 0.76
CA ALA A 189 17.33 -30.70 1.45
C ALA A 189 16.63 -30.39 2.79
N PRO A 190 17.37 -29.91 3.81
CA PRO A 190 16.79 -29.59 5.12
C PRO A 190 15.69 -28.54 5.04
N GLU A 191 14.88 -28.40 6.10
CA GLU A 191 13.80 -27.40 6.17
C GLU A 191 14.32 -25.97 5.96
N SER A 192 15.57 -25.68 6.31
CA SER A 192 16.22 -24.39 6.05
C SER A 192 16.32 -24.02 4.57
N ALA A 193 16.16 -24.97 3.65
CA ALA A 193 16.07 -24.71 2.22
C ALA A 193 14.69 -24.15 1.78
N GLU A 194 13.69 -24.20 2.66
CA GLU A 194 12.34 -23.67 2.41
C GLU A 194 12.27 -22.19 2.76
N ASN A 195 12.61 -21.35 1.79
CA ASN A 195 12.64 -19.90 1.99
C ASN A 195 11.24 -19.30 1.91
N ARG A 196 10.78 -18.68 3.01
CA ARG A 196 9.41 -18.17 3.19
C ARG A 196 9.34 -16.64 3.22
N GLN A 197 9.71 -15.98 2.12
CA GLN A 197 9.92 -14.52 2.08
C GLN A 197 8.73 -13.75 1.48
N LYS A 198 7.51 -13.93 2.00
CA LYS A 198 6.28 -13.31 1.45
C LYS A 198 5.95 -11.96 2.13
N TRP A 199 6.89 -11.02 2.06
CA TRP A 199 6.78 -9.64 2.55
C TRP A 199 7.17 -8.67 1.42
N SER A 200 6.89 -7.36 1.58
CA SER A 200 6.93 -6.36 0.49
C SER A 200 8.26 -6.21 -0.28
N MET A 201 9.35 -6.77 0.24
CA MET A 201 10.71 -6.70 -0.32
C MET A 201 11.38 -8.10 -0.37
N GLY A 202 10.61 -9.16 -0.08
CA GLY A 202 11.06 -10.55 -0.06
C GLY A 202 10.84 -11.25 -1.39
N ALA A 203 11.59 -12.33 -1.65
CA ALA A 203 11.57 -13.02 -2.95
C ALA A 203 10.42 -14.04 -3.12
N GLY A 204 9.41 -14.01 -2.25
CA GLY A 204 8.33 -14.99 -2.25
C GLY A 204 8.73 -16.31 -1.62
N TYR A 205 8.03 -17.39 -1.97
CA TYR A 205 8.32 -18.74 -1.47
C TYR A 205 9.10 -19.52 -2.52
N PHE A 206 10.27 -20.03 -2.14
CA PHE A 206 11.14 -20.77 -3.04
C PHE A 206 11.98 -21.80 -2.28
N LEU A 207 12.27 -22.92 -2.93
CA LEU A 207 13.09 -24.01 -2.43
C LEU A 207 14.52 -23.83 -2.97
N LYS A 208 15.48 -23.60 -2.08
CA LYS A 208 16.90 -23.36 -2.41
C LYS A 208 17.78 -23.53 -1.17
N VAL A 209 18.94 -24.13 -1.34
CA VAL A 209 20.00 -24.11 -0.32
C VAL A 209 20.75 -22.78 -0.44
N GLY A 210 20.84 -22.03 0.67
CA GLY A 210 21.49 -20.72 0.72
C GLY A 210 20.52 -19.53 0.59
N GLY A 211 21.09 -18.32 0.53
CA GLY A 211 20.34 -17.07 0.45
C GLY A 211 19.80 -16.77 -0.95
N ARG A 212 18.86 -15.82 -1.07
CA ARG A 212 18.17 -15.49 -2.34
C ARG A 212 19.10 -15.11 -3.50
N TYR A 213 20.24 -14.48 -3.19
CA TYR A 213 21.22 -14.02 -4.19
C TYR A 213 22.38 -14.98 -4.43
N SER A 214 22.57 -15.95 -3.52
CA SER A 214 23.64 -16.93 -3.65
C SER A 214 23.48 -17.78 -4.91
N SER A 215 24.61 -18.12 -5.52
CA SER A 215 24.64 -18.97 -6.72
C SER A 215 23.99 -20.33 -6.45
N GLY A 216 23.28 -20.86 -7.44
CA GLY A 216 22.68 -22.20 -7.41
C GLY A 216 21.19 -22.21 -7.78
N TRP A 217 20.61 -23.41 -7.81
CA TRP A 217 19.24 -23.59 -8.25
C TRP A 217 18.19 -23.14 -7.23
N GLN A 218 17.15 -22.51 -7.76
CA GLN A 218 15.97 -22.07 -7.04
C GLN A 218 14.72 -22.69 -7.67
N VAL A 219 13.93 -23.44 -6.92
CA VAL A 219 12.63 -23.95 -7.39
C VAL A 219 11.52 -23.10 -6.80
N ARG A 220 10.65 -22.53 -7.64
CA ARG A 220 9.51 -21.72 -7.19
C ARG A 220 8.24 -22.06 -7.94
N LYS A 221 7.11 -21.72 -7.33
CA LYS A 221 5.79 -21.82 -7.96
C LYS A 221 5.35 -20.47 -8.51
N GLN A 222 4.80 -20.48 -9.71
CA GLN A 222 4.19 -19.31 -10.35
C GLN A 222 2.74 -19.63 -10.71
N ARG A 223 1.79 -18.91 -10.09
CA ARG A 223 0.36 -19.04 -10.39
C ARG A 223 0.03 -18.45 -11.76
N PHE A 224 -0.94 -19.05 -12.44
CA PHE A 224 -1.62 -18.40 -13.55
C PHE A 224 -2.68 -17.44 -13.00
N TRP A 225 -2.64 -16.21 -13.45
CA TRP A 225 -3.61 -15.15 -13.12
C TRP A 225 -4.82 -15.20 -14.05
N ASP A 226 -4.58 -15.54 -15.31
CA ASP A 226 -5.61 -15.79 -16.32
C ASP A 226 -5.47 -17.22 -16.84
N SER A 227 -6.46 -18.07 -16.58
CA SER A 227 -6.41 -19.46 -17.03
C SER A 227 -6.78 -19.61 -18.52
N SER A 228 -7.23 -18.55 -19.19
CA SER A 228 -7.55 -18.56 -20.63
C SER A 228 -6.32 -18.47 -21.53
N GLU A 229 -5.21 -17.88 -21.06
CA GLU A 229 -3.96 -17.74 -21.81
C GLU A 229 -2.72 -18.10 -20.95
N PRO A 230 -2.57 -19.36 -20.51
CA PRO A 230 -1.49 -19.75 -19.60
C PRO A 230 -0.10 -19.67 -20.25
N VAL A 231 -0.01 -19.90 -21.57
CA VAL A 231 1.25 -19.83 -22.34
C VAL A 231 1.89 -18.44 -22.27
N ARG A 232 1.09 -17.37 -22.34
CA ARG A 232 1.59 -15.98 -22.26
C ARG A 232 2.19 -15.64 -20.90
N GLN A 233 1.87 -16.42 -19.86
CA GLN A 233 2.33 -16.19 -18.50
C GLN A 233 3.54 -17.04 -18.12
N LEU A 234 4.00 -17.95 -18.98
CA LEU A 234 5.20 -18.74 -18.74
C LEU A 234 6.46 -17.96 -19.16
N PRO A 235 7.59 -18.06 -18.42
CA PRO A 235 8.87 -17.59 -18.94
C PRO A 235 9.33 -18.49 -20.10
N THR A 236 10.10 -17.94 -21.04
CA THR A 236 10.83 -18.77 -22.02
C THR A 236 11.80 -19.66 -21.26
N ALA A 237 11.65 -20.99 -21.37
CA ALA A 237 12.32 -21.95 -20.52
C ALA A 237 12.49 -23.32 -21.20
N ASP A 238 13.46 -24.10 -20.72
CA ASP A 238 13.59 -25.52 -21.07
C ASP A 238 12.50 -26.36 -20.36
N TRP A 239 12.32 -27.61 -20.78
CA TRP A 239 11.37 -28.54 -20.15
C TRP A 239 12.09 -29.71 -19.48
N ALA A 240 11.71 -30.00 -18.24
CA ALA A 240 12.09 -31.22 -17.52
C ALA A 240 10.86 -31.73 -16.76
N LEU A 241 9.90 -32.28 -17.51
CA LEU A 241 8.65 -32.81 -16.96
C LEU A 241 8.82 -34.30 -16.62
N ALA A 242 8.18 -34.75 -15.53
CA ALA A 242 8.11 -36.17 -15.19
C ALA A 242 7.48 -36.98 -16.34
N ALA A 243 7.98 -38.20 -16.57
CA ALA A 243 7.33 -39.15 -17.47
C ALA A 243 5.89 -39.43 -16.99
N PRO A 244 4.89 -39.53 -17.89
CA PRO A 244 3.52 -39.80 -17.50
C PRO A 244 3.43 -41.16 -16.81
N VAL A 245 3.13 -41.16 -15.51
CA VAL A 245 2.90 -42.38 -14.73
C VAL A 245 1.48 -42.89 -15.03
N PRO A 246 1.29 -44.13 -15.51
CA PRO A 246 -0.05 -44.70 -15.64
C PRO A 246 -0.71 -44.81 -14.26
N PRO A 247 -2.04 -44.63 -14.16
CA PRO A 247 -2.73 -44.57 -12.86
C PRO A 247 -2.54 -45.87 -12.07
N ALA A 248 -1.99 -45.76 -10.88
CA ALA A 248 -1.78 -46.88 -9.96
C ALA A 248 -3.12 -47.45 -9.47
N ALA A 249 -3.26 -48.77 -9.51
CA ALA A 249 -4.43 -49.50 -9.05
C ALA A 249 -4.56 -49.42 -7.51
N VAL A 250 -5.75 -49.03 -7.04
CA VAL A 250 -6.12 -48.94 -5.62
C VAL A 250 -6.62 -50.31 -5.16
N GLN A 251 -6.04 -50.86 -4.09
CA GLN A 251 -6.56 -52.08 -3.45
C GLN A 251 -7.64 -51.73 -2.43
N THR A 252 -8.82 -52.34 -2.60
CA THR A 252 -9.98 -52.27 -1.70
C THR A 252 -10.03 -53.53 -0.82
N VAL A 253 -10.33 -53.36 0.47
CA VAL A 253 -10.79 -54.47 1.33
C VAL A 253 -12.06 -54.01 2.05
N ALA A 254 -13.13 -54.78 1.91
CA ALA A 254 -14.45 -54.49 2.46
C ALA A 254 -14.64 -55.19 3.81
N ALA A 255 -15.18 -54.48 4.80
CA ALA A 255 -15.73 -55.06 6.02
C ALA A 255 -17.06 -54.34 6.37
N ALA A 256 -18.15 -55.10 6.44
CA ALA A 256 -19.48 -54.69 6.93
C ALA A 256 -20.16 -53.51 6.20
N GLY A 257 -20.20 -53.55 4.86
CA GLY A 257 -21.04 -52.66 4.04
C GLY A 257 -20.50 -51.24 3.87
N MET A 258 -19.62 -50.76 4.75
CA MET A 258 -18.87 -49.52 4.57
C MET A 258 -17.52 -49.79 3.91
N THR A 259 -17.15 -48.99 2.92
CA THR A 259 -15.83 -49.06 2.28
C THR A 259 -14.87 -48.16 3.03
N ILE A 260 -13.72 -48.68 3.46
CA ILE A 260 -12.67 -47.85 4.08
C ILE A 260 -11.69 -47.43 2.98
N GLU A 261 -11.58 -46.12 2.76
CA GLU A 261 -10.57 -45.54 1.87
C GLU A 261 -9.55 -44.74 2.66
N GLU A 262 -8.28 -44.90 2.29
CA GLU A 262 -7.16 -44.17 2.88
C GLU A 262 -6.94 -42.83 2.14
N HIS A 263 -7.00 -41.72 2.89
CA HIS A 263 -6.90 -40.36 2.35
C HIS A 263 -6.01 -39.47 3.22
N THR A 264 -5.38 -38.45 2.63
CA THR A 264 -4.57 -37.48 3.38
C THR A 264 -5.35 -36.18 3.61
N HIS A 265 -5.40 -35.70 4.86
CA HIS A 265 -6.09 -34.45 5.20
C HIS A 265 -5.29 -33.24 4.69
N THR A 266 -5.60 -32.78 3.49
CA THR A 266 -4.83 -31.79 2.70
C THR A 266 -4.55 -30.46 3.41
N LYS A 267 -5.35 -30.07 4.41
CA LYS A 267 -5.14 -28.85 5.21
C LYS A 267 -4.21 -29.02 6.42
N LYS A 268 -4.11 -30.23 6.98
CA LYS A 268 -3.39 -30.52 8.24
C LYS A 268 -2.26 -31.56 8.09
N GLY A 269 -2.14 -32.19 6.91
CA GLY A 269 -0.98 -33.01 6.54
C GLY A 269 -0.88 -34.38 7.19
N PHE A 270 -1.98 -34.93 7.73
CA PHE A 270 -1.98 -36.27 8.35
C PHE A 270 -2.80 -37.28 7.55
N GLN A 271 -2.47 -38.56 7.72
CA GLN A 271 -3.19 -39.68 7.13
C GLN A 271 -4.50 -39.96 7.87
N MET A 272 -5.57 -40.23 7.13
CA MET A 272 -6.87 -40.58 7.68
C MET A 272 -7.54 -41.71 6.87
N PHE A 273 -8.48 -42.38 7.52
CA PHE A 273 -9.24 -43.49 6.97
C PHE A 273 -10.71 -43.08 6.96
N ILE A 274 -11.34 -43.07 5.79
CA ILE A 274 -12.72 -42.64 5.59
C ILE A 274 -13.59 -43.87 5.39
N CYS A 275 -14.52 -44.10 6.32
CA CYS A 275 -15.60 -45.07 6.19
C CYS A 275 -16.73 -44.46 5.36
N ILE A 276 -16.88 -44.96 4.13
CA ILE A 276 -17.85 -44.50 3.14
C ILE A 276 -19.10 -45.37 3.25
N MET A 277 -20.24 -44.74 3.45
CA MET A 277 -21.53 -45.43 3.49
C MET A 277 -21.99 -45.79 2.06
N PRO A 278 -22.55 -46.99 1.85
CA PRO A 278 -22.98 -47.45 0.53
C PRO A 278 -24.22 -46.70 0.04
N GLU A 279 -25.10 -46.31 0.96
CA GLU A 279 -26.34 -45.59 0.70
C GLU A 279 -26.56 -44.47 1.72
N ARG A 280 -27.45 -43.52 1.39
CA ARG A 280 -27.82 -42.46 2.33
C ARG A 280 -28.74 -43.05 3.39
N VAL A 281 -28.44 -42.76 4.65
CA VAL A 281 -29.28 -43.09 5.79
C VAL A 281 -30.18 -41.91 6.15
N ASP A 282 -31.26 -42.17 6.87
CA ASP A 282 -32.10 -41.14 7.45
C ASP A 282 -31.34 -40.30 8.49
N ARG A 283 -31.94 -39.19 8.92
CA ARG A 283 -31.28 -38.22 9.81
C ARG A 283 -30.98 -38.79 11.20
N GLU A 284 -31.87 -39.62 11.73
CA GLU A 284 -31.74 -40.19 13.08
C GLU A 284 -30.61 -41.23 13.10
N THR A 285 -30.57 -42.10 12.09
CA THR A 285 -29.46 -43.04 11.86
C THR A 285 -28.15 -42.30 11.61
N PHE A 286 -28.16 -41.19 10.86
CA PHE A 286 -26.97 -40.36 10.64
C PHE A 286 -26.45 -39.74 11.94
N ASP A 287 -27.33 -39.18 12.77
CA ASP A 287 -26.96 -38.57 14.05
C ASP A 287 -26.38 -39.62 15.01
N ALA A 288 -26.97 -40.82 15.08
CA ALA A 288 -26.42 -41.94 15.86
C ALA A 288 -25.04 -42.41 15.38
N LEU A 289 -24.82 -42.47 14.06
CA LEU A 289 -23.51 -42.79 13.48
C LEU A 289 -22.48 -41.69 13.74
N ARG A 290 -22.88 -40.42 13.73
CA ARG A 290 -22.00 -39.30 14.08
C ARG A 290 -21.56 -39.39 15.54
N ASP A 291 -22.50 -39.59 16.46
CA ASP A 291 -22.20 -39.63 17.89
C ASP A 291 -21.25 -40.82 18.20
N LYS A 292 -21.48 -41.97 17.55
CA LYS A 292 -20.58 -43.13 17.63
C LYS A 292 -19.20 -42.88 17.02
N ALA A 293 -19.13 -42.16 15.89
CA ALA A 293 -17.85 -41.77 15.31
C ALA A 293 -17.08 -40.87 16.28
N GLU A 294 -17.76 -39.94 16.95
CA GLU A 294 -17.17 -39.04 17.93
C GLU A 294 -16.65 -39.79 19.18
N GLU A 295 -17.39 -40.77 19.70
CA GLU A 295 -16.93 -41.67 20.79
C GLU A 295 -15.63 -42.41 20.43
N LEU A 296 -15.47 -42.78 19.15
CA LEU A 296 -14.27 -43.43 18.63
C LEU A 296 -13.17 -42.44 18.20
N GLY A 297 -13.36 -41.14 18.42
CA GLY A 297 -12.42 -40.06 18.08
C GLY A 297 -12.36 -39.70 16.60
N GLY A 298 -13.41 -40.06 15.85
CA GLY A 298 -13.62 -39.72 14.44
C GLY A 298 -14.48 -38.47 14.25
N TRP A 299 -14.66 -38.07 12.99
CA TRP A 299 -15.50 -36.94 12.59
C TRP A 299 -16.13 -37.20 11.23
N TYR A 300 -17.24 -36.52 10.93
CA TYR A 300 -17.81 -36.59 9.59
C TYR A 300 -17.07 -35.65 8.61
N SER A 301 -16.61 -36.20 7.49
CA SER A 301 -15.99 -35.43 6.41
C SER A 301 -16.93 -35.35 5.21
N LYS A 302 -17.35 -34.12 4.86
CA LYS A 302 -18.16 -33.86 3.66
C LYS A 302 -17.32 -34.14 2.41
N PRO A 303 -17.90 -34.66 1.30
CA PRO A 303 -17.17 -34.97 0.07
C PRO A 303 -16.43 -33.73 -0.47
N TRP A 304 -15.22 -33.93 -1.00
CA TRP A 304 -14.40 -32.85 -1.55
C TRP A 304 -13.52 -33.32 -2.70
N GLY A 305 -13.56 -32.57 -3.81
CA GLY A 305 -12.82 -32.95 -5.02
C GLY A 305 -13.29 -34.33 -5.53
N ARG A 306 -12.37 -35.29 -5.57
CA ARG A 306 -12.65 -36.70 -5.93
C ARG A 306 -12.79 -37.61 -4.70
N THR A 307 -12.59 -37.11 -3.49
CA THR A 307 -12.70 -37.88 -2.25
C THR A 307 -14.18 -37.95 -1.83
N PRO A 308 -14.72 -39.16 -1.63
CA PRO A 308 -16.10 -39.36 -1.18
C PRO A 308 -16.32 -38.85 0.25
N GLY A 309 -17.58 -38.60 0.61
CA GLY A 309 -17.96 -38.21 1.96
C GLY A 309 -18.10 -39.43 2.85
N GLY A 310 -17.74 -39.30 4.12
CA GLY A 310 -17.80 -40.40 5.08
C GLY A 310 -17.27 -40.04 6.46
N PHE A 311 -17.30 -41.01 7.37
CA PHE A 311 -16.77 -40.85 8.73
C PHE A 311 -15.27 -41.11 8.73
N ALA A 312 -14.48 -40.12 9.12
CA ALA A 312 -13.03 -40.13 9.03
C ALA A 312 -12.38 -40.35 10.41
N PHE A 313 -11.29 -41.13 10.43
CA PHE A 313 -10.51 -41.45 11.62
C PHE A 313 -9.02 -41.27 11.35
N LYS A 314 -8.25 -40.88 12.37
CA LYS A 314 -6.78 -40.76 12.26
C LYS A 314 -6.06 -42.11 12.31
N VAL A 315 -6.69 -43.13 12.87
CA VAL A 315 -6.11 -44.46 13.12
C VAL A 315 -7.00 -45.50 12.45
N ARG A 316 -6.38 -46.43 11.73
CA ARG A 316 -7.08 -47.47 10.94
C ARG A 316 -7.96 -48.36 11.80
N ASP A 317 -7.45 -48.82 12.94
CA ASP A 317 -8.19 -49.69 13.86
C ASP A 317 -9.51 -49.09 14.35
N LYS A 318 -9.56 -47.74 14.48
CA LYS A 318 -10.79 -47.03 14.85
C LYS A 318 -11.79 -46.94 13.69
N ALA A 319 -11.31 -46.78 12.46
CA ALA A 319 -12.14 -46.87 11.26
C ALA A 319 -12.71 -48.28 11.07
N GLU A 320 -11.90 -49.31 11.30
CA GLU A 320 -12.33 -50.71 11.23
C GLU A 320 -13.33 -51.05 12.35
N SER A 321 -13.10 -50.55 13.58
CA SER A 321 -14.05 -50.68 14.69
C SER A 321 -15.39 -49.98 14.39
N PHE A 322 -15.34 -48.81 13.75
CA PHE A 322 -16.55 -48.08 13.36
C PHE A 322 -17.30 -48.80 12.23
N ALA A 323 -16.61 -49.22 11.17
CA ALA A 323 -17.20 -49.93 10.04
C ALA A 323 -17.78 -51.29 10.43
N GLY A 324 -17.13 -52.01 11.36
CA GLY A 324 -17.60 -53.30 11.87
C GLY A 324 -18.79 -53.21 12.84
N SER A 325 -19.25 -52.02 13.16
CA SER A 325 -20.29 -51.81 14.17
C SER A 325 -21.66 -51.61 13.50
N THR A 326 -22.54 -52.60 13.64
CA THR A 326 -23.88 -52.55 13.05
C THR A 326 -24.77 -51.56 13.83
N VAL A 327 -25.30 -50.56 13.14
CA VAL A 327 -26.51 -49.83 13.54
C VAL A 327 -27.64 -50.41 12.68
N GLN A 328 -28.60 -51.10 13.29
CA GLN A 328 -29.75 -51.62 12.54
C GLN A 328 -30.68 -50.47 12.15
N PRO A 329 -31.15 -50.41 10.89
CA PRO A 329 -32.13 -49.42 10.47
C PRO A 329 -33.47 -49.69 11.15
N VAL A 330 -34.07 -48.65 11.72
CA VAL A 330 -35.47 -48.70 12.17
C VAL A 330 -36.34 -48.62 10.92
N ALA A 331 -37.29 -49.56 10.78
CA ALA A 331 -38.08 -49.74 9.57
C ALA A 331 -38.83 -48.48 9.14
N GLU A 332 -38.77 -48.19 7.84
CA GLU A 332 -39.57 -47.18 7.14
C GLU A 332 -41.07 -47.43 7.37
N SER A 333 -41.77 -46.42 7.89
CA SER A 333 -43.12 -46.16 7.43
C SER A 333 -43.44 -44.68 7.60
N ALA A 334 -44.16 -44.18 6.59
CA ALA A 334 -45.10 -43.07 6.68
C ALA A 334 -44.57 -41.65 6.35
N VAL A 335 -44.59 -41.42 5.02
CA VAL A 335 -45.26 -40.31 4.33
C VAL A 335 -44.51 -38.98 4.18
N ASP A 336 -44.09 -38.75 2.93
CA ASP A 336 -44.10 -37.47 2.23
C ASP A 336 -45.38 -36.67 2.53
N GLU A 337 -45.35 -35.80 3.54
CA GLU A 337 -46.13 -34.57 3.63
C GLU A 337 -45.87 -33.93 4.99
N ILE A 338 -45.04 -32.88 5.02
CA ILE A 338 -45.17 -31.64 5.82
C ILE A 338 -44.00 -30.74 5.39
N LYS A 339 -44.20 -30.01 4.28
CA LYS A 339 -43.55 -28.71 4.05
C LYS A 339 -44.63 -27.65 4.07
N GLN A 340 -45.24 -27.47 5.24
CA GLN A 340 -46.04 -26.30 5.52
C GLN A 340 -45.65 -25.70 6.87
N ALA A 341 -45.07 -24.49 6.75
CA ALA A 341 -45.07 -23.37 7.68
C ALA A 341 -45.17 -23.64 9.21
N ALA A 342 -44.03 -23.49 9.91
CA ALA A 342 -43.93 -22.84 11.23
C ALA A 342 -42.45 -22.55 11.61
N PRO A 343 -42.11 -21.48 12.37
CA PRO A 343 -42.74 -20.16 12.48
C PRO A 343 -41.80 -19.03 12.02
N ARG A 344 -42.38 -17.89 11.62
CA ARG A 344 -41.65 -16.68 11.19
C ARG A 344 -40.65 -16.12 12.23
N ALA A 345 -40.78 -16.53 13.50
CA ALA A 345 -39.86 -16.21 14.59
C ALA A 345 -38.44 -16.79 14.40
N ASP A 346 -38.30 -18.00 13.83
CA ASP A 346 -36.98 -18.63 13.61
C ASP A 346 -36.12 -17.85 12.60
N MET A 347 -36.76 -17.28 11.56
CA MET A 347 -36.04 -16.45 10.59
C MET A 347 -35.58 -15.12 11.19
N ALA A 348 -36.41 -14.48 12.02
CA ALA A 348 -36.04 -13.24 12.70
C ALA A 348 -34.81 -13.45 13.60
N ASP A 349 -34.81 -14.52 14.40
CA ASP A 349 -33.69 -14.86 15.28
C ASP A 349 -32.43 -15.23 14.50
N LYS A 350 -32.56 -15.98 13.40
CA LYS A 350 -31.44 -16.27 12.50
C LYS A 350 -30.82 -14.98 11.95
N LEU A 351 -31.62 -14.03 11.48
CA LEU A 351 -31.14 -12.78 10.90
C LEU A 351 -30.47 -11.89 11.95
N ARG A 352 -30.99 -11.85 13.19
CA ARG A 352 -30.35 -11.19 14.33
C ARG A 352 -28.99 -11.78 14.64
N ARG A 353 -28.90 -13.10 14.78
CA ARG A 353 -27.62 -13.81 15.02
C ARG A 353 -26.60 -13.49 13.93
N LEU A 354 -27.01 -13.53 12.66
CA LEU A 354 -26.13 -13.15 11.55
C LEU A 354 -25.64 -11.70 11.65
N ALA A 355 -26.50 -10.77 12.08
CA ALA A 355 -26.12 -9.37 12.26
C ALA A 355 -25.14 -9.20 13.43
N ASP A 356 -25.34 -9.92 14.53
CA ASP A 356 -24.50 -9.82 15.72
C ASP A 356 -23.12 -10.45 15.50
N ASP A 357 -23.06 -11.59 14.79
CA ASP A 357 -21.80 -12.26 14.40
C ASP A 357 -20.91 -11.39 13.50
N MET A 358 -21.48 -10.38 12.83
CA MET A 358 -20.74 -9.45 11.97
C MET A 358 -19.96 -8.39 12.74
N GLN A 359 -20.25 -8.17 14.03
CA GLN A 359 -19.70 -7.05 14.79
C GLN A 359 -18.16 -7.06 14.81
N GLY A 360 -17.55 -8.23 15.07
CA GLY A 360 -16.09 -8.35 15.08
C GLY A 360 -15.43 -8.06 13.72
N GLU A 361 -16.10 -8.39 12.61
CA GLU A 361 -15.60 -8.04 11.27
C GLU A 361 -15.72 -6.53 11.01
N ILE A 362 -16.82 -5.91 11.43
CA ILE A 362 -17.05 -4.46 11.33
C ILE A 362 -15.98 -3.73 12.14
N ASP A 363 -15.77 -4.08 13.40
CA ASP A 363 -14.77 -3.46 14.27
C ASP A 363 -13.37 -3.63 13.66
N GLY A 364 -13.07 -4.81 13.15
CA GLY A 364 -11.83 -5.09 12.42
C GLY A 364 -11.65 -4.22 11.18
N LYS A 365 -12.72 -3.88 10.46
CA LYS A 365 -12.71 -2.99 9.29
C LYS A 365 -12.67 -1.50 9.67
N MET A 366 -13.23 -1.10 10.81
CA MET A 366 -13.28 0.28 11.28
C MET A 366 -12.08 0.72 12.11
N ARG A 367 -11.26 -0.22 12.61
CA ARG A 367 -10.05 0.09 13.38
C ARG A 367 -9.07 1.01 12.63
N ASP A 368 -8.30 1.77 13.40
CA ASP A 368 -7.22 2.58 12.85
C ASP A 368 -6.09 1.72 12.28
N ARG A 369 -5.51 2.23 11.19
CA ARG A 369 -4.46 1.56 10.42
C ARG A 369 -3.35 2.54 10.15
N LEU A 370 -2.13 2.03 9.99
CA LEU A 370 -0.99 2.82 9.52
C LEU A 370 -1.33 3.43 8.15
N THR A 371 -1.15 4.74 8.00
CA THR A 371 -1.38 5.48 6.73
C THR A 371 -0.13 6.15 6.19
N ASN A 372 1.05 5.83 6.73
CA ASN A 372 2.33 6.52 6.43
C ASN A 372 2.83 6.42 4.98
N THR A 373 2.17 5.67 4.11
CA THR A 373 2.46 5.64 2.67
C THR A 373 1.16 5.72 1.88
N PRO A 374 1.16 6.25 0.65
CA PRO A 374 -0.06 6.33 -0.17
C PRO A 374 -0.75 4.97 -0.34
N LYS A 375 0.03 3.90 -0.52
CA LYS A 375 -0.51 2.53 -0.59
C LYS A 375 -1.23 2.12 0.70
N ARG A 376 -0.60 2.33 1.86
CA ARG A 376 -1.21 1.98 3.15
C ARG A 376 -2.44 2.84 3.47
N GLN A 377 -2.44 4.10 3.06
CA GLN A 377 -3.61 4.97 3.13
C GLN A 377 -4.77 4.38 2.31
N ARG A 378 -4.53 4.00 1.04
CA ARG A 378 -5.52 3.33 0.19
C ARG A 378 -6.08 2.06 0.83
N GLU A 379 -5.20 1.23 1.42
CA GLU A 379 -5.60 0.00 2.12
C GLU A 379 -6.50 0.31 3.33
N ALA A 380 -6.18 1.37 4.08
CA ALA A 380 -6.98 1.82 5.20
C ALA A 380 -8.36 2.32 4.77
N ASP A 381 -8.42 3.14 3.72
CA ASP A 381 -9.66 3.70 3.21
C ASP A 381 -10.53 2.63 2.56
N SER A 382 -9.94 1.71 1.78
CA SER A 382 -10.66 0.56 1.24
C SER A 382 -11.24 -0.34 2.33
N ALA A 383 -10.52 -0.53 3.44
CA ALA A 383 -11.04 -1.30 4.56
C ALA A 383 -12.21 -0.60 5.25
N ARG A 384 -12.20 0.73 5.35
CA ARG A 384 -13.34 1.49 5.89
C ARG A 384 -14.54 1.49 4.94
N LEU A 385 -14.33 1.58 3.62
CA LEU A 385 -15.41 1.40 2.64
C LEU A 385 -16.11 0.04 2.79
N ASP A 386 -15.33 -1.04 2.94
CA ASP A 386 -15.86 -2.36 3.27
C ASP A 386 -16.62 -2.34 4.60
N GLY A 387 -16.06 -1.69 5.62
CA GLY A 387 -16.68 -1.50 6.94
C GLY A 387 -18.05 -0.83 6.86
N TYR A 388 -18.17 0.27 6.13
CA TYR A 388 -19.44 0.97 5.90
C TYR A 388 -20.48 0.08 5.22
N ARG A 389 -20.07 -0.73 4.23
CA ARG A 389 -20.97 -1.69 3.59
C ARG A 389 -21.40 -2.80 4.55
N LEU A 390 -20.51 -3.29 5.41
CA LEU A 390 -20.85 -4.27 6.44
C LEU A 390 -21.80 -3.68 7.48
N GLN A 391 -21.63 -2.43 7.90
CA GLN A 391 -22.57 -1.74 8.79
C GLN A 391 -23.96 -1.62 8.16
N ARG A 392 -24.06 -1.21 6.89
CA ARG A 392 -25.33 -1.21 6.15
C ARG A 392 -25.94 -2.61 6.06
N THR A 393 -25.12 -3.63 5.85
CA THR A 393 -25.57 -5.03 5.79
C THR A 393 -26.14 -5.48 7.14
N GLN A 394 -25.44 -5.16 8.23
CA GLN A 394 -25.89 -5.47 9.60
C GLN A 394 -27.22 -4.77 9.90
N ALA A 395 -27.32 -3.48 9.60
CA ALA A 395 -28.56 -2.70 9.75
C ALA A 395 -29.71 -3.30 8.93
N ALA A 396 -29.44 -3.68 7.68
CA ALA A 396 -30.44 -4.33 6.83
C ALA A 396 -30.91 -5.68 7.41
N LEU A 397 -30.01 -6.52 7.90
CA LEU A 397 -30.37 -7.80 8.53
C LEU A 397 -31.23 -7.58 9.79
N ARG A 398 -30.91 -6.58 10.61
CA ARG A 398 -31.72 -6.22 11.79
C ARG A 398 -33.11 -5.71 11.39
N ALA A 399 -33.20 -4.86 10.38
CA ALA A 399 -34.48 -4.37 9.88
C ALA A 399 -35.34 -5.51 9.29
N LEU A 400 -34.73 -6.41 8.51
CA LEU A 400 -35.40 -7.60 7.97
C LEU A 400 -35.90 -8.53 9.09
N ALA A 401 -35.10 -8.72 10.16
CA ALA A 401 -35.52 -9.50 11.31
C ALA A 401 -36.79 -8.91 11.96
N GLY A 402 -36.82 -7.58 12.16
CA GLY A 402 -38.00 -6.88 12.69
C GLY A 402 -39.23 -7.04 11.79
N GLN A 403 -39.08 -6.95 10.47
CA GLN A 403 -40.19 -7.19 9.54
C GLN A 403 -40.68 -8.64 9.51
N HIS A 404 -39.78 -9.62 9.67
CA HIS A 404 -40.15 -11.03 9.78
C HIS A 404 -40.96 -11.30 11.04
N GLU A 405 -40.56 -10.71 12.18
CA GLU A 405 -41.26 -10.82 13.45
C GLU A 405 -42.64 -10.13 13.41
N ALA A 406 -42.72 -8.94 12.82
CA ALA A 406 -43.96 -8.21 12.64
C ALA A 406 -44.88 -8.80 11.54
N GLY A 407 -44.36 -9.71 10.71
CA GLY A 407 -45.09 -10.27 9.56
C GLY A 407 -45.33 -9.28 8.42
N THR A 408 -44.57 -8.18 8.37
CA THR A 408 -44.73 -7.08 7.39
C THR A 408 -43.69 -7.11 6.27
N ILE A 409 -42.99 -8.23 6.08
CA ILE A 409 -41.92 -8.30 5.08
C ILE A 409 -42.46 -8.18 3.65
N ALA A 410 -41.84 -7.30 2.88
CA ALA A 410 -42.18 -7.11 1.47
C ALA A 410 -41.86 -8.38 0.65
N PRO A 411 -42.69 -8.77 -0.33
CA PRO A 411 -42.46 -9.96 -1.16
C PRO A 411 -41.08 -10.00 -1.84
N GLU A 412 -40.56 -8.84 -2.23
CA GLU A 412 -39.26 -8.64 -2.85
C GLU A 412 -38.09 -8.97 -1.89
N LEU A 413 -38.32 -8.83 -0.58
CA LEU A 413 -37.32 -9.05 0.47
C LEU A 413 -37.45 -10.43 1.12
N ALA A 414 -38.55 -11.16 0.89
CA ALA A 414 -38.80 -12.47 1.50
C ALA A 414 -37.71 -13.52 1.21
N ARG A 415 -36.93 -13.35 0.12
CA ARG A 415 -35.82 -14.25 -0.24
C ARG A 415 -34.47 -13.82 0.33
N VAL A 416 -34.37 -12.65 0.97
CA VAL A 416 -33.14 -12.09 1.53
C VAL A 416 -32.91 -12.68 2.93
N THR A 417 -32.44 -13.93 2.97
CA THR A 417 -32.33 -14.73 4.21
C THR A 417 -30.89 -15.01 4.65
N SER A 418 -29.93 -14.30 4.07
CA SER A 418 -28.49 -14.49 4.31
C SER A 418 -27.70 -13.19 4.25
N LYS A 419 -26.56 -13.16 4.95
CA LYS A 419 -25.58 -12.05 4.91
C LYS A 419 -25.20 -11.68 3.47
N LYS A 420 -24.91 -12.67 2.62
CA LYS A 420 -24.49 -12.44 1.23
C LYS A 420 -25.57 -11.71 0.42
N ALA A 421 -26.82 -12.16 0.52
CA ALA A 421 -27.93 -11.55 -0.22
C ALA A 421 -28.17 -10.09 0.22
N ALA A 422 -28.15 -9.82 1.53
CA ALA A 422 -28.25 -8.45 2.04
C ALA A 422 -27.05 -7.59 1.57
N PHE A 423 -25.82 -8.12 1.70
CA PHE A 423 -24.59 -7.42 1.33
C PHE A 423 -24.55 -7.00 -0.15
N GLU A 424 -25.06 -7.84 -1.05
CA GLU A 424 -25.18 -7.52 -2.48
C GLU A 424 -26.13 -6.36 -2.75
N LEU A 425 -27.26 -6.28 -2.05
CA LEU A 425 -28.28 -5.24 -2.24
C LEU A 425 -27.91 -3.88 -1.62
N VAL A 426 -27.10 -3.85 -0.55
CA VAL A 426 -26.71 -2.61 0.15
C VAL A 426 -25.40 -1.98 -0.36
N GLY A 427 -24.94 -2.39 -1.54
CA GLY A 427 -23.80 -1.79 -2.21
C GLY A 427 -24.04 -0.33 -2.60
N THR A 428 -22.99 0.49 -2.59
CA THR A 428 -23.04 1.89 -3.00
C THR A 428 -22.20 2.17 -4.23
N VAL A 429 -22.54 3.25 -4.94
CA VAL A 429 -21.69 3.80 -5.98
C VAL A 429 -20.45 4.41 -5.32
N ILE A 430 -19.28 3.97 -5.75
CA ILE A 430 -17.99 4.53 -5.34
C ILE A 430 -17.53 5.51 -6.42
N ASP A 431 -17.50 6.80 -6.08
CA ASP A 431 -17.00 7.84 -6.98
C ASP A 431 -15.47 7.79 -7.04
N ARG A 432 -14.96 7.57 -8.25
CA ARG A 432 -13.52 7.55 -8.56
C ARG A 432 -13.13 8.62 -9.58
N SER A 433 -14.02 9.55 -9.91
CA SER A 433 -13.79 10.60 -10.92
C SER A 433 -12.60 11.50 -10.59
N ARG A 434 -12.30 11.66 -9.30
CA ARG A 434 -11.17 12.44 -8.78
C ARG A 434 -10.10 11.56 -8.11
N ALA A 435 -10.20 10.25 -8.27
CA ALA A 435 -9.32 9.30 -7.59
C ALA A 435 -7.95 9.25 -8.28
N GLY A 436 -6.90 9.62 -7.55
CA GLY A 436 -5.52 9.40 -7.96
C GLY A 436 -5.13 7.92 -7.93
N TYR A 437 -3.91 7.59 -8.38
CA TYR A 437 -3.39 6.21 -8.44
C TYR A 437 -3.50 5.46 -7.10
N TYR A 438 -3.40 6.18 -5.96
CA TYR A 438 -3.48 5.62 -4.61
C TYR A 438 -4.78 5.98 -3.86
N ASP A 439 -5.89 6.23 -4.54
CA ASP A 439 -7.17 6.54 -3.92
C ASP A 439 -8.15 5.34 -3.98
N ALA A 440 -8.88 5.09 -2.89
CA ALA A 440 -9.89 4.02 -2.78
C ALA A 440 -11.24 4.41 -3.44
N GLY A 441 -11.47 5.70 -3.64
CA GLY A 441 -12.73 6.30 -4.07
C GLY A 441 -13.61 6.73 -2.90
N ILE A 442 -14.61 7.55 -3.21
CA ILE A 442 -15.53 8.13 -2.21
C ILE A 442 -16.85 7.35 -2.24
N ASP A 443 -17.28 6.82 -1.10
CA ASP A 443 -18.64 6.28 -0.95
C ASP A 443 -19.64 7.42 -1.13
N THR A 444 -20.45 7.35 -2.17
CA THR A 444 -21.47 8.39 -2.44
C THR A 444 -22.70 8.25 -1.54
N GLY A 445 -22.82 7.12 -0.82
CA GLY A 445 -24.02 6.76 -0.07
C GLY A 445 -25.23 6.43 -0.95
N LYS A 446 -25.10 6.46 -2.28
CA LYS A 446 -26.18 6.14 -3.23
C LYS A 446 -26.16 4.66 -3.57
N PRO A 447 -27.32 3.97 -3.63
CA PRO A 447 -27.39 2.56 -4.02
C PRO A 447 -26.71 2.28 -5.37
N SER A 448 -25.91 1.21 -5.46
CA SER A 448 -25.31 0.78 -6.73
C SER A 448 -26.24 -0.04 -7.62
N LEU A 449 -27.34 -0.53 -7.06
CA LEU A 449 -28.34 -1.35 -7.75
C LEU A 449 -29.70 -0.65 -7.67
N ASP A 450 -30.46 -0.73 -8.77
CA ASP A 450 -31.81 -0.18 -8.87
C ASP A 450 -32.85 -1.29 -9.15
N THR A 451 -32.81 -2.36 -8.36
CA THR A 451 -33.81 -3.44 -8.39
C THR A 451 -34.93 -3.16 -7.37
N PRO A 452 -36.13 -3.75 -7.53
CA PRO A 452 -37.20 -3.64 -6.52
C PRO A 452 -36.73 -4.03 -5.11
N ALA A 453 -35.99 -5.12 -4.97
CA ALA A 453 -35.42 -5.55 -3.69
C ALA A 453 -34.38 -4.57 -3.14
N ALA A 454 -33.54 -3.97 -4.00
CA ALA A 454 -32.59 -2.95 -3.58
C ALA A 454 -33.31 -1.68 -3.09
N ARG A 455 -34.31 -1.18 -3.82
CA ARG A 455 -35.12 -0.03 -3.36
C ARG A 455 -35.82 -0.31 -2.04
N ALA A 456 -36.41 -1.50 -1.90
CA ALA A 456 -37.09 -1.92 -0.69
C ALA A 456 -36.14 -2.00 0.51
N ILE A 457 -34.96 -2.62 0.37
CA ILE A 457 -34.02 -2.75 1.50
C ILE A 457 -33.41 -1.40 1.89
N TRP A 458 -33.13 -0.52 0.92
CA TRP A 458 -32.58 0.82 1.18
C TRP A 458 -33.59 1.76 1.85
N ALA A 459 -34.89 1.54 1.62
CA ALA A 459 -35.95 2.26 2.34
C ALA A 459 -36.01 1.90 3.84
N LEU A 460 -35.40 0.77 4.24
CA LEU A 460 -35.31 0.33 5.64
C LEU A 460 -34.06 0.83 6.36
N LEU A 461 -33.12 1.45 5.63
CA LEU A 461 -31.86 1.91 6.19
C LEU A 461 -31.96 3.37 6.60
N ASP A 462 -31.48 3.66 7.81
CA ASP A 462 -31.30 5.03 8.25
C ASP A 462 -30.21 5.73 7.43
N LYS A 463 -30.46 6.99 7.10
CA LYS A 463 -29.44 7.85 6.52
C LYS A 463 -28.44 8.24 7.60
N PRO A 464 -27.13 8.32 7.28
CA PRO A 464 -26.14 8.83 8.22
C PRO A 464 -26.54 10.23 8.70
N SER A 465 -26.33 10.51 9.99
CA SER A 465 -26.55 11.86 10.52
C SER A 465 -25.64 12.89 9.85
N ASP A 466 -26.06 14.14 9.83
CA ASP A 466 -25.22 15.23 9.31
C ASP A 466 -23.89 15.34 10.05
N GLU A 467 -23.88 15.06 11.36
CA GLU A 467 -22.67 15.00 12.17
C GLU A 467 -21.74 13.87 11.72
N SER A 468 -22.27 12.66 11.49
CA SER A 468 -21.47 11.51 11.02
C SER A 468 -20.87 11.77 9.64
N ARG A 469 -21.65 12.41 8.75
CA ARG A 469 -21.20 12.80 7.41
C ARG A 469 -20.10 13.85 7.47
N LYS A 470 -20.27 14.89 8.29
CA LYS A 470 -19.25 15.92 8.53
C LYS A 470 -17.98 15.33 9.13
N ALA A 471 -18.10 14.41 10.08
CA ALA A 471 -16.96 13.75 10.73
C ALA A 471 -16.13 12.92 9.73
N GLU A 472 -16.77 12.13 8.88
CA GLU A 472 -16.05 11.37 7.84
C GLU A 472 -15.45 12.29 6.77
N GLU A 473 -16.16 13.35 6.38
CA GLU A 473 -15.62 14.36 5.47
C GLU A 473 -14.36 15.04 6.06
N LEU A 474 -14.43 15.45 7.32
CA LEU A 474 -13.31 16.06 8.04
C LEU A 474 -12.13 15.10 8.11
N ARG A 475 -12.37 13.84 8.52
CA ARG A 475 -11.35 12.79 8.56
C ARG A 475 -10.65 12.67 7.21
N ARG A 476 -11.42 12.53 6.12
CA ARG A 476 -10.87 12.36 4.77
C ARG A 476 -10.01 13.57 4.35
N LYS A 477 -10.50 14.79 4.60
CA LYS A 477 -9.75 16.01 4.26
C LYS A 477 -8.45 16.13 5.06
N VAL A 478 -8.48 15.86 6.37
CA VAL A 478 -7.27 15.85 7.22
C VAL A 478 -6.28 14.79 6.73
N GLN A 479 -6.75 13.58 6.43
CA GLN A 479 -5.90 12.50 5.92
C GLN A 479 -5.27 12.86 4.57
N ALA A 480 -5.99 13.57 3.70
CA ALA A 480 -5.46 14.04 2.41
C ALA A 480 -4.30 15.05 2.57
N LEU A 481 -4.22 15.78 3.69
CA LEU A 481 -3.09 16.68 3.96
C LEU A 481 -1.76 15.95 4.11
N GLN A 482 -1.77 14.68 4.56
CA GLN A 482 -0.55 13.93 4.88
C GLN A 482 0.41 13.82 3.69
N PHE A 483 -0.11 13.80 2.47
CA PHE A 483 0.68 13.74 1.23
C PHE A 483 0.48 14.96 0.34
N ALA A 484 -0.22 15.99 0.83
CA ALA A 484 -0.41 17.22 0.10
C ALA A 484 0.86 18.07 0.18
N ASN A 485 1.38 18.48 -0.97
CA ASN A 485 2.45 19.47 -1.02
C ASN A 485 1.84 20.87 -0.95
N ILE A 486 1.56 21.34 0.27
CA ILE A 486 1.06 22.69 0.52
C ILE A 486 2.27 23.57 0.89
N PRO A 487 2.66 24.55 0.04
CA PRO A 487 3.83 25.38 0.30
C PRO A 487 3.75 26.09 1.66
N GLY A 488 4.80 25.97 2.46
CA GLY A 488 4.90 26.60 3.78
C GLY A 488 4.01 26.00 4.88
N PHE A 489 3.24 24.94 4.63
CA PHE A 489 2.38 24.32 5.63
C PHE A 489 3.05 23.11 6.30
N PHE A 490 3.21 23.20 7.61
CA PHE A 490 3.64 22.09 8.45
C PHE A 490 2.84 22.10 9.76
N PRO A 491 2.06 21.05 10.09
CA PRO A 491 1.29 21.04 11.32
C PRO A 491 2.22 21.08 12.53
N THR A 492 1.92 21.93 13.51
CA THR A 492 2.73 22.04 14.74
C THR A 492 2.57 20.76 15.58
N PRO A 493 3.66 20.06 15.94
CA PRO A 493 3.59 18.85 16.76
C PRO A 493 3.02 19.16 18.14
N GLY A 494 2.21 18.24 18.69
CA GLY A 494 1.55 18.43 19.99
C GLY A 494 2.51 18.87 21.10
N ALA A 495 3.66 18.20 21.23
CA ALA A 495 4.68 18.55 22.24
C ALA A 495 5.26 19.97 22.08
N VAL A 496 5.31 20.50 20.87
CA VAL A 496 5.72 21.89 20.62
C VAL A 496 4.59 22.85 21.05
N ILE A 497 3.34 22.52 20.74
CA ILE A 497 2.17 23.32 21.17
C ILE A 497 2.07 23.38 22.70
N GLU A 498 2.30 22.26 23.40
CA GLU A 498 2.40 22.24 24.88
C GLU A 498 3.40 23.27 25.40
N ARG A 499 4.59 23.31 24.77
CA ARG A 499 5.63 24.24 25.14
C ARG A 499 5.24 25.67 24.82
N MET A 500 4.57 25.91 23.69
CA MET A 500 4.05 27.22 23.33
C MET A 500 3.03 27.73 24.35
N ILE A 501 2.07 26.88 24.74
CA ILE A 501 1.07 27.20 25.77
C ILE A 501 1.74 27.53 27.11
N TYR A 502 2.74 26.74 27.51
CA TYR A 502 3.50 27.00 28.73
C TYR A 502 4.21 28.35 28.71
N LEU A 503 4.93 28.65 27.62
CA LEU A 503 5.66 29.91 27.49
C LEU A 503 4.73 31.12 27.36
N ALA A 504 3.55 30.92 26.77
CA ALA A 504 2.56 31.96 26.57
C ALA A 504 1.93 32.46 27.88
N ASP A 505 2.09 31.75 28.99
CA ASP A 505 1.50 32.12 30.29
C ASP A 505 0.01 32.49 30.14
N MET A 506 -0.78 31.51 29.69
CA MET A 506 -2.15 31.73 29.24
C MET A 506 -3.02 32.31 30.38
N PRO A 507 -3.75 33.42 30.15
CA PRO A 507 -4.57 34.04 31.19
C PRO A 507 -5.67 33.09 31.70
N ALA A 508 -6.03 33.25 32.97
CA ALA A 508 -7.24 32.64 33.50
C ALA A 508 -8.48 33.38 32.96
N GLY A 509 -9.54 32.64 32.62
CA GLY A 509 -10.79 33.21 32.12
C GLY A 509 -10.77 33.53 30.64
N ALA A 510 -11.56 34.54 30.23
CA ALA A 510 -11.70 34.93 28.84
C ALA A 510 -10.58 35.87 28.39
N PHE A 511 -9.97 35.58 27.24
CA PHE A 511 -8.94 36.38 26.60
C PHE A 511 -9.02 36.21 25.07
N ASP A 512 -8.49 37.16 24.33
CA ASP A 512 -8.44 37.11 22.87
C ASP A 512 -7.09 36.54 22.41
N MET A 513 -7.12 35.46 21.64
CA MET A 513 -5.94 34.82 21.07
C MET A 513 -5.98 34.81 19.55
N LEU A 514 -4.84 35.10 18.94
CA LEU A 514 -4.61 34.99 17.51
C LEU A 514 -3.72 33.79 17.17
N GLU A 515 -4.15 32.99 16.20
CA GLU A 515 -3.30 32.09 15.41
C GLU A 515 -3.34 32.58 13.95
N PRO A 516 -2.32 33.33 13.50
CA PRO A 516 -2.35 34.02 12.22
C PRO A 516 -2.45 33.08 11.02
N GLU A 517 -1.92 31.86 11.13
CA GLU A 517 -2.00 30.81 10.12
C GLU A 517 -2.66 29.56 10.72
N GLY A 518 -3.98 29.45 10.58
CA GLY A 518 -4.77 28.41 11.25
C GLY A 518 -4.45 26.99 10.81
N GLY A 519 -3.91 26.81 9.62
CA GLY A 519 -3.46 25.52 9.14
C GLY A 519 -4.56 24.46 9.19
N SER A 520 -4.24 23.29 9.74
CA SER A 520 -5.21 22.23 10.04
C SER A 520 -5.81 22.34 11.45
N ALA A 521 -5.68 23.49 12.11
CA ALA A 521 -6.18 23.82 13.46
C ALA A 521 -5.43 23.16 14.63
N ALA A 522 -4.17 22.74 14.46
CA ALA A 522 -3.47 21.99 15.50
C ALA A 522 -3.32 22.78 16.82
N ILE A 523 -2.90 24.06 16.74
CA ILE A 523 -2.78 24.93 17.91
C ILE A 523 -4.19 25.33 18.39
N LEU A 524 -5.07 25.79 17.50
CA LEU A 524 -6.46 26.13 17.82
C LEU A 524 -7.21 25.04 18.58
N ASP A 525 -7.08 23.77 18.18
CA ASP A 525 -7.81 22.65 18.78
C ASP A 525 -7.35 22.43 20.22
N MET A 526 -6.04 22.39 20.46
CA MET A 526 -5.47 22.20 21.80
C MET A 526 -5.81 23.37 22.73
N VAL A 527 -5.78 24.61 22.23
CA VAL A 527 -6.17 25.79 23.02
C VAL A 527 -7.66 25.77 23.33
N ARG A 528 -8.53 25.47 22.35
CA ARG A 528 -9.98 25.39 22.57
C ARG A 528 -10.35 24.35 23.61
N GLU A 529 -9.66 23.21 23.62
CA GLU A 529 -9.87 22.13 24.60
C GLU A 529 -9.46 22.56 26.01
N ARG A 530 -8.31 23.22 26.17
CA ARG A 530 -7.74 23.58 27.48
C ARG A 530 -8.25 24.89 28.06
N PHE A 531 -8.61 25.84 27.19
CA PHE A 531 -9.04 27.18 27.52
C PHE A 531 -10.35 27.50 26.79
N PRO A 532 -11.47 26.87 27.17
CA PRO A 532 -12.74 27.01 26.47
C PRO A 532 -13.32 28.44 26.52
N ALA A 533 -12.83 29.29 27.42
CA ALA A 533 -13.19 30.71 27.50
C ALA A 533 -12.39 31.60 26.54
N ALA A 534 -11.34 31.08 25.89
CA ALA A 534 -10.53 31.82 24.95
C ALA A 534 -11.31 32.13 23.66
N ARG A 535 -11.19 33.37 23.19
CA ARG A 535 -11.74 33.81 21.91
C ARG A 535 -10.67 33.68 20.85
N LEU A 536 -10.83 32.70 19.98
CA LEU A 536 -9.82 32.33 18.98
C LEU A 536 -10.11 33.03 17.65
N THR A 537 -9.10 33.74 17.13
CA THR A 537 -9.13 34.37 15.81
C THR A 537 -8.05 33.74 14.93
N THR A 538 -8.37 33.48 13.67
CA THR A 538 -7.42 32.86 12.74
C THR A 538 -7.66 33.27 11.29
N TYR A 539 -6.61 33.17 10.47
CA TYR A 539 -6.63 33.39 9.03
C TYR A 539 -6.05 32.17 8.33
N GLU A 540 -6.45 31.93 7.08
CA GLU A 540 -5.90 30.82 6.30
C GLU A 540 -6.07 31.06 4.79
N ARG A 541 -4.96 31.08 4.05
CA ARG A 541 -4.89 31.37 2.61
C ARG A 541 -5.31 30.18 1.75
N HIS A 542 -5.08 28.96 2.22
CA HIS A 542 -5.35 27.75 1.46
C HIS A 542 -6.80 27.30 1.63
N ASN A 543 -7.51 27.20 0.51
CA ASN A 543 -8.91 26.79 0.51
C ASN A 543 -9.14 25.42 1.20
N SER A 544 -8.29 24.43 0.95
CA SER A 544 -8.42 23.10 1.57
C SER A 544 -8.31 23.13 3.09
N LEU A 545 -7.47 24.03 3.63
CA LEU A 545 -7.28 24.20 5.08
C LEU A 545 -8.45 24.97 5.70
N ARG A 546 -8.98 26.00 5.01
CA ARG A 546 -10.24 26.67 5.41
C ARG A 546 -11.43 25.73 5.50
N GLU A 547 -11.55 24.79 4.55
CA GLU A 547 -12.62 23.78 4.60
C GLU A 547 -12.50 22.88 5.83
N ILE A 548 -11.27 22.52 6.23
CA ILE A 548 -11.01 21.76 7.46
C ILE A 548 -11.36 22.59 8.70
N LEU A 549 -10.94 23.86 8.74
CA LEU A 549 -11.28 24.79 9.83
C LEU A 549 -12.80 24.94 9.99
N ALA A 550 -13.52 25.13 8.89
CA ALA A 550 -14.98 25.23 8.89
C ALA A 550 -15.67 23.95 9.39
N LEU A 551 -15.19 22.78 8.94
CA LEU A 551 -15.71 21.48 9.43
C LEU A 551 -15.43 21.25 10.92
N LYS A 552 -14.35 21.83 11.46
CA LYS A 552 -14.03 21.86 12.89
C LYS A 552 -14.79 22.95 13.67
N GLY A 553 -15.62 23.73 13.00
CA GLY A 553 -16.45 24.79 13.60
C GLY A 553 -15.73 26.12 13.80
N TYR A 554 -14.56 26.33 13.18
CA TYR A 554 -13.87 27.62 13.21
C TYR A 554 -14.39 28.56 12.13
N THR A 555 -14.45 29.84 12.46
CA THR A 555 -14.68 30.92 11.49
C THR A 555 -13.34 31.61 11.22
N VAL A 556 -12.93 31.64 9.95
CA VAL A 556 -11.73 32.36 9.52
C VAL A 556 -12.03 33.84 9.33
N ALA A 557 -11.20 34.70 9.91
CA ALA A 557 -11.34 36.16 9.85
C ALA A 557 -10.96 36.74 8.48
N GLY A 558 -10.12 36.04 7.72
CA GLY A 558 -9.71 36.42 6.38
C GLY A 558 -8.85 35.34 5.71
N ALA A 559 -8.50 35.58 4.44
CA ALA A 559 -7.66 34.66 3.67
C ALA A 559 -6.16 34.95 3.84
N ASP A 560 -5.74 36.21 3.74
CA ASP A 560 -4.35 36.62 3.94
C ASP A 560 -4.22 37.38 5.27
N PHE A 561 -3.40 36.84 6.19
CA PHE A 561 -3.12 37.51 7.45
C PHE A 561 -2.35 38.81 7.26
N MET A 562 -1.51 38.92 6.23
CA MET A 562 -0.69 40.12 6.00
C MET A 562 -1.53 41.34 5.58
N GLU A 563 -2.79 41.12 5.18
CA GLU A 563 -3.79 42.16 4.90
C GLU A 563 -4.57 42.60 6.16
N ALA A 564 -4.39 41.91 7.29
CA ALA A 564 -5.10 42.26 8.52
C ALA A 564 -4.67 43.64 9.05
N GLU A 565 -5.64 44.41 9.56
CA GLU A 565 -5.35 45.73 10.11
C GLU A 565 -4.43 45.65 11.33
N ARG A 566 -3.43 46.53 11.43
CA ARG A 566 -2.56 46.59 12.60
C ARG A 566 -3.28 47.24 13.78
N GLY A 567 -2.83 46.94 15.00
CA GLY A 567 -3.30 47.58 16.23
C GLY A 567 -3.65 46.59 17.33
N PRO A 568 -3.56 47.01 18.61
CA PRO A 568 -3.68 46.14 19.76
C PRO A 568 -5.08 45.52 19.87
N ARG A 569 -5.16 44.20 19.72
CA ARG A 569 -6.42 43.43 19.74
C ARG A 569 -6.33 42.12 20.51
N PHE A 570 -5.14 41.55 20.67
CA PHE A 570 -4.97 40.22 21.24
C PHE A 570 -4.13 40.24 22.51
N ASP A 571 -4.49 39.38 23.45
CA ASP A 571 -3.73 39.15 24.68
C ASP A 571 -2.63 38.11 24.44
N ARG A 572 -2.89 37.14 23.55
CA ARG A 572 -1.94 36.08 23.20
C ARG A 572 -1.86 35.86 21.69
N VAL A 573 -0.67 35.55 21.21
CA VAL A 573 -0.46 35.06 19.84
C VAL A 573 0.34 33.76 19.91
N LEU A 574 -0.20 32.68 19.34
CA LEU A 574 0.55 31.44 19.13
C LEU A 574 0.61 31.18 17.62
N MET A 575 1.81 31.00 17.07
CA MET A 575 1.95 30.90 15.62
C MET A 575 3.07 29.97 15.16
N ASN A 576 2.86 29.37 13.99
CA ASN A 576 3.88 28.65 13.23
C ASN A 576 3.86 29.17 11.78
N PRO A 577 4.44 30.37 11.54
CA PRO A 577 4.42 31.02 10.25
C PRO A 577 5.21 30.26 9.19
N PRO A 578 4.98 30.54 7.89
CA PRO A 578 5.80 29.99 6.81
C PRO A 578 7.26 30.46 6.92
N PHE A 579 8.23 29.53 6.78
CA PHE A 579 9.67 29.83 6.95
C PHE A 579 10.36 30.35 5.68
N GLU A 580 9.74 30.16 4.51
CA GLU A 580 10.38 30.46 3.23
C GLU A 580 10.54 31.98 3.02
N ASN A 581 11.66 32.39 2.42
CA ASN A 581 11.93 33.79 2.06
C ASN A 581 11.87 34.79 3.23
N GLY A 582 12.08 34.31 4.46
CA GLY A 582 11.99 35.12 5.68
C GLY A 582 10.59 35.66 5.94
N GLN A 583 9.55 34.93 5.52
CA GLN A 583 8.16 35.27 5.84
C GLN A 583 7.90 35.18 7.34
N ASP A 584 8.56 34.28 8.05
CA ASP A 584 8.52 34.18 9.52
C ASP A 584 8.82 35.53 10.19
N ILE A 585 9.84 36.26 9.75
CA ILE A 585 10.17 37.62 10.22
C ILE A 585 8.99 38.59 10.04
N GLU A 586 8.35 38.56 8.87
CA GLU A 586 7.28 39.50 8.51
C GLU A 586 6.01 39.24 9.32
N HIS A 587 5.61 37.98 9.41
CA HIS A 587 4.43 37.55 10.16
C HIS A 587 4.61 37.83 11.66
N VAL A 588 5.78 37.53 12.24
CA VAL A 588 6.05 37.80 13.67
C VAL A 588 5.98 39.29 13.98
N ARG A 589 6.58 40.16 13.13
CA ARG A 589 6.48 41.62 13.31
C ARG A 589 5.05 42.12 13.18
N HIS A 590 4.27 41.55 12.26
CA HIS A 590 2.89 41.94 12.07
C HIS A 590 2.01 41.53 13.26
N ALA A 591 2.12 40.27 13.70
CA ALA A 591 1.43 39.73 14.86
C ALA A 591 1.81 40.45 16.17
N HIS A 592 3.09 40.78 16.36
CA HIS A 592 3.53 41.56 17.53
C HIS A 592 2.85 42.93 17.59
N SER A 593 2.68 43.60 16.45
CA SER A 593 1.96 44.89 16.39
C SER A 593 0.46 44.81 16.72
N MET A 594 -0.08 43.61 16.92
CA MET A 594 -1.47 43.38 17.32
C MET A 594 -1.64 43.00 18.79
N LEU A 595 -0.55 42.89 19.55
CA LEU A 595 -0.63 42.63 20.99
C LEU A 595 -1.11 43.87 21.74
N ARG A 596 -2.04 43.66 22.68
CA ARG A 596 -2.36 44.66 23.72
C ARG A 596 -1.16 44.83 24.66
N PRO A 597 -1.06 45.95 25.41
CA PRO A 597 -0.07 46.09 26.47
C PRO A 597 -0.12 44.89 27.44
N GLY A 598 1.04 44.32 27.77
CA GLY A 598 1.14 43.08 28.56
C GLY A 598 0.75 41.79 27.82
N GLY A 599 0.48 41.86 26.52
CA GLY A 599 0.25 40.70 25.66
C GLY A 599 1.54 39.95 25.36
N LYS A 600 1.42 38.66 25.03
CA LYS A 600 2.57 37.78 24.76
C LYS A 600 2.41 37.01 23.45
N LEU A 601 3.47 36.95 22.66
CA LEU A 601 3.55 36.20 21.40
C LEU A 601 4.58 35.08 21.52
N ILE A 602 4.17 33.87 21.15
CA ILE A 602 5.03 32.72 20.97
C ILE A 602 4.99 32.27 19.51
N ALA A 603 6.14 32.23 18.85
CA ALA A 603 6.23 31.80 17.46
C ALA A 603 7.27 30.70 17.27
N VAL A 604 6.95 29.73 16.41
CA VAL A 604 7.95 28.83 15.83
C VAL A 604 8.59 29.53 14.64
N MET A 605 9.92 29.63 14.61
CA MET A 605 10.65 30.23 13.49
C MET A 605 11.74 29.30 12.97
N SER A 606 12.20 29.58 11.76
CA SER A 606 13.48 29.04 11.31
C SER A 606 14.63 29.67 12.13
N PRO A 607 15.80 29.02 12.26
CA PRO A 607 16.95 29.61 12.93
C PRO A 607 17.62 30.71 12.08
N GLY A 608 17.32 30.77 10.77
CA GLY A 608 17.92 31.68 9.80
C GLY A 608 18.00 33.15 10.23
N PRO A 609 16.89 33.77 10.70
CA PRO A 609 16.87 35.14 11.19
C PRO A 609 17.94 35.45 12.25
N PHE A 610 18.37 34.45 13.03
CA PHE A 610 19.30 34.63 14.15
C PHE A 610 20.79 34.51 13.78
N PHE A 611 21.14 34.07 12.56
CA PHE A 611 22.54 33.94 12.15
C PHE A 611 22.86 34.48 10.74
N ARG A 612 21.85 34.69 9.89
CA ARG A 612 22.08 35.19 8.53
C ARG A 612 22.53 36.65 8.54
N GLN A 613 23.43 36.99 7.62
CA GLN A 613 24.03 38.32 7.52
C GLN A 613 23.32 39.25 6.52
N ASP A 614 22.17 38.82 5.98
CA ASP A 614 21.36 39.70 5.12
C ASP A 614 20.64 40.80 5.92
N ASN A 615 20.33 41.91 5.24
CA ASN A 615 19.75 43.10 5.87
C ASN A 615 18.43 42.81 6.60
N LYS A 616 17.62 41.88 6.09
CA LYS A 616 16.33 41.52 6.68
C LYS A 616 16.53 40.82 8.03
N ALA A 617 17.42 39.82 8.07
CA ALA A 617 17.79 39.12 9.29
C ALA A 617 18.48 40.04 10.31
N ALA A 618 19.39 40.90 9.87
CA ALA A 618 20.06 41.89 10.76
C ALA A 618 19.04 42.85 11.39
N SER A 619 18.18 43.45 10.57
CA SER A 619 17.10 44.34 11.06
C SER A 619 16.14 43.63 12.02
N PHE A 620 15.84 42.37 11.77
CA PHE A 620 15.03 41.55 12.69
C PHE A 620 15.71 41.34 14.04
N ARG A 621 17.00 40.97 14.07
CA ARG A 621 17.73 40.81 15.33
C ARG A 621 17.79 42.10 16.14
N ASP A 622 18.14 43.23 15.50
CA ASP A 622 18.18 44.52 16.17
C ASP A 622 16.83 44.91 16.79
N TRP A 623 15.73 44.57 16.10
CA TRP A 623 14.38 44.77 16.62
C TRP A 623 14.05 43.79 17.73
N PHE A 624 14.35 42.50 17.55
CA PHE A 624 14.10 41.43 18.52
C PHE A 624 14.78 41.72 19.85
N ASP A 625 16.04 42.18 19.82
CA ASP A 625 16.80 42.56 21.01
C ASP A 625 16.19 43.78 21.72
N ARG A 626 15.72 44.79 20.96
CA ARG A 626 15.00 45.95 21.55
C ARG A 626 13.70 45.55 22.24
N MET A 627 13.03 44.52 21.74
CA MET A 627 11.81 43.98 22.35
C MET A 627 12.12 43.02 23.51
N SER A 628 13.39 42.85 23.89
CA SER A 628 13.83 41.87 24.89
C SER A 628 13.35 40.44 24.57
N GLY A 629 13.38 40.07 23.29
CA GLY A 629 12.90 38.77 22.84
C GLY A 629 13.75 37.61 23.38
N GLU A 630 13.10 36.51 23.72
CA GLU A 630 13.75 35.28 24.17
C GLU A 630 13.69 34.21 23.10
N LYS A 631 14.80 33.50 22.89
CA LYS A 631 14.92 32.42 21.89
C LYS A 631 15.27 31.10 22.59
N LEU A 632 14.49 30.07 22.33
CA LEU A 632 14.73 28.69 22.76
C LEU A 632 14.92 27.80 21.52
N ASP A 633 16.07 27.16 21.40
CA ASP A 633 16.31 26.19 20.33
C ASP A 633 15.51 24.90 20.58
N LEU A 634 14.75 24.44 19.57
CA LEU A 634 14.07 23.15 19.64
C LEU A 634 15.02 22.02 19.23
N GLN A 635 14.81 20.84 19.80
CA GLN A 635 15.61 19.66 19.45
C GLN A 635 15.46 19.33 17.96
N ALA A 636 16.55 18.93 17.32
CA ALA A 636 16.53 18.50 15.93
C ALA A 636 15.54 17.34 15.74
N GLY A 637 14.65 17.47 14.76
CA GLY A 637 13.59 16.48 14.51
C GLY A 637 12.31 16.67 15.31
N SER A 638 12.13 17.78 16.04
CA SER A 638 10.86 18.10 16.72
C SER A 638 9.66 18.12 15.76
N PHE A 639 9.88 18.47 14.48
CA PHE A 639 8.87 18.46 13.41
C PHE A 639 8.94 17.25 12.47
N LYS A 640 9.69 16.20 12.84
CA LYS A 640 9.86 15.00 12.00
C LYS A 640 8.53 14.30 11.75
N GLU A 641 7.66 14.26 12.74
CA GLU A 641 6.29 13.71 12.62
C GLU A 641 5.40 14.54 11.68
N SER A 642 5.70 15.85 11.57
CA SER A 642 5.06 16.79 10.67
C SER A 642 5.68 16.82 9.27
N GLY A 643 6.67 15.97 9.00
CA GLY A 643 7.26 15.80 7.67
C GLY A 643 8.49 16.66 7.37
N THR A 644 9.08 17.35 8.36
CA THR A 644 10.31 18.15 8.16
C THR A 644 11.38 17.91 9.22
N ALA A 645 12.64 17.86 8.79
CA ALA A 645 13.81 17.74 9.66
C ALA A 645 14.50 19.10 9.92
N THR A 646 13.90 20.20 9.44
CA THR A 646 14.45 21.54 9.62
C THR A 646 14.56 21.87 11.11
N ALA A 647 15.74 22.35 11.53
CA ALA A 647 15.90 22.90 12.87
C ALA A 647 14.97 24.11 13.04
N THR A 648 14.31 24.23 14.18
CA THR A 648 13.37 25.31 14.50
C THR A 648 13.68 25.90 15.86
N VAL A 649 13.21 27.12 16.08
CA VAL A 649 13.36 27.82 17.36
C VAL A 649 11.99 28.30 17.81
N LEU A 650 11.77 28.33 19.12
CA LEU A 650 10.66 29.05 19.72
C LEU A 650 11.15 30.44 20.12
N VAL A 651 10.38 31.45 19.75
CA VAL A 651 10.62 32.83 20.16
C VAL A 651 9.48 33.31 21.04
N THR A 652 9.83 34.02 22.10
CA THR A 652 8.88 34.69 23.00
C THR A 652 9.11 36.19 22.93
N LEU A 653 8.04 36.93 22.71
CA LEU A 653 8.04 38.38 22.65
C LEU A 653 6.89 38.94 23.48
N ASP A 654 7.19 39.90 24.34
CA ASP A 654 6.19 40.64 25.10
C ASP A 654 5.85 41.96 24.42
N ALA A 655 4.60 42.39 24.53
CA ALA A 655 4.24 43.78 24.33
C ALA A 655 4.55 44.55 25.62
N GLY A 656 5.20 45.72 25.47
CA GLY A 656 5.48 46.60 26.60
C GLY A 656 4.23 46.89 27.43
N VAL A 657 4.44 47.14 28.73
CA VAL A 657 3.39 47.49 29.70
C VAL A 657 2.80 48.85 29.42
#